data_AF-A0A970RUE6-F1
#
_entry.id   AF-A0A970RUE6-F1
#
_cell.length_a   1.000
_cell.length_b   1.000
_cell.length_c   1.000
_cell.angle_alpha   90.00
_cell.angle_beta   90.00
_cell.angle_gamma   90.00
#
_symmetry.space_group_name_H-M   'P 1'
#
loop_
_entity.id
_entity.type
_entity.pdbx_description
1 polymer ?
#
loop_
_entity_poly.entity_id
_entity_poly.type
_entity_poly.pdbx_seq_one_letter_code
_entity_poly.pdbx_strand_id
1 'polypeptide(L)'
;MNKLRRALTILLVIIAASATVLAVLSQTAWAQTILAPHNEEAPTYNVTFDANGGTVRLTPQSTPKDKELVNASVIETSPIAEKAGMVFMGWYFNSNGTGDKIVFPFYPTGAVTLYAHYVSDPGDTVLVSSAQDLYDIRYNLKKNYLLTRDIDLGGENWRPIGYMDIVDADGKQRRYDVPFEGSFDGNGHRIYNFKIELDEDSEGLEANFLSKGLFAVLDSGATIKNLTVSDFTVNINGSISKFYIGGIAGKVFDGTISNCKVMGNFINPKSVYEGDIWDDFFGSYDTPTSNTYIGGIAGLIGASGRSSAEDENTETTEAVSYVTNCSFQGTIISESVAANVYVGGLVGFNRTGEISGCYASADVKGRYAGGLLGYNDSLVTRSFATGKVTGSLAYPAIGGGLIAYNDINGNVTRCYSAGTVSARTAGGLIGVNMFSFLTAEGGIANCYSTSAVTASEYGGGLLGRTEAIVPVNGIIDYANGIYIRENGLFTNLYYIRHCMSFGDVSVTVKDVYYVEDDDKPQGTNGVYHSVFAGGLIGHASEPFIASCIAFGDVLAKSERPISSGDEFVYNSVYANNLIGHSTNQYIAGTSGNARKSAFRNVFAIQGQSVVRNIEENYSDFNSVPNISYTNANSQTYLTNPDGLAFDSAIWNLASLDIANGVYPTFR
;
A
#
# COMPACT_ATOMS: atom_id res chain seq x y z
N MET A 1 -4.10 -30.61 51.29
CA MET A 1 -4.95 -30.80 50.09
C MET A 1 -4.71 -29.76 48.98
N ASN A 2 -4.70 -28.45 49.25
CA ASN A 2 -4.52 -27.43 48.19
C ASN A 2 -3.12 -27.39 47.54
N LYS A 3 -2.05 -27.76 48.26
CA LYS A 3 -0.70 -27.89 47.69
C LYS A 3 -0.58 -29.10 46.74
N LEU A 4 -1.29 -30.19 47.02
CA LEU A 4 -1.31 -31.39 46.18
C LEU A 4 -2.07 -31.14 44.86
N ARG A 5 -3.15 -30.34 44.91
CA ARG A 5 -3.90 -29.94 43.71
C ARG A 5 -3.07 -29.04 42.77
N ARG A 6 -2.32 -28.06 43.31
CA ARG A 6 -1.43 -27.21 42.50
C ARG A 6 -0.28 -27.99 41.87
N ALA A 7 0.30 -28.97 42.57
CA ALA A 7 1.32 -29.84 42.01
C ALA A 7 0.77 -30.74 40.89
N LEU A 8 -0.46 -31.24 41.03
CA LEU A 8 -1.13 -32.05 40.01
C LEU A 8 -1.46 -31.23 38.74
N THR A 9 -1.89 -29.97 38.90
CA THR A 9 -2.20 -29.08 37.76
C THR A 9 -0.94 -28.70 36.98
N ILE A 10 0.18 -28.45 37.65
CA ILE A 10 1.47 -28.17 36.99
C ILE A 10 1.99 -29.42 36.26
N LEU A 11 1.85 -30.61 36.86
CA LEU A 11 2.21 -31.88 36.21
C LEU A 11 1.35 -32.15 34.97
N LEU A 12 0.04 -31.84 35.02
CA LEU A 12 -0.88 -31.97 33.88
C LEU A 12 -0.57 -30.99 32.74
N VAL A 13 -0.12 -29.77 33.05
CA VAL A 13 0.31 -28.78 32.03
C VAL A 13 1.64 -29.19 31.38
N ILE A 14 2.56 -29.80 32.13
CA ILE A 14 3.82 -30.34 31.58
C ILE A 14 3.57 -31.59 30.72
N ILE A 15 2.59 -32.43 31.10
CA ILE A 15 2.18 -33.59 30.30
C ILE A 15 1.43 -33.15 29.02
N ALA A 16 0.63 -32.08 29.08
CA ALA A 16 -0.03 -31.53 27.89
C ALA A 16 0.95 -30.84 26.93
N ALA A 17 1.96 -30.14 27.45
CA ALA A 17 3.03 -29.53 26.64
C ALA A 17 3.99 -30.57 26.02
N SER A 18 4.16 -31.73 26.66
CA SER A 18 4.94 -32.84 26.08
C SER A 18 4.12 -33.68 25.09
N ALA A 19 2.79 -33.71 25.21
CA ALA A 19 1.90 -34.34 24.22
C ALA A 19 1.78 -33.51 22.92
N THR A 20 1.84 -32.18 22.97
CA THR A 20 1.88 -31.32 21.77
C THR A 20 3.25 -31.37 21.07
N VAL A 21 4.34 -31.52 21.83
CA VAL A 21 5.68 -31.77 21.25
C VAL A 21 5.76 -33.17 20.63
N LEU A 22 5.12 -34.19 21.22
CA LEU A 22 5.03 -35.52 20.61
C LEU A 22 4.09 -35.59 19.39
N ALA A 23 3.03 -34.78 19.34
CA ALA A 23 2.12 -34.72 18.18
C ALA A 23 2.76 -34.01 16.97
N VAL A 24 3.62 -33.03 17.22
CA VAL A 24 4.47 -32.40 16.18
C VAL A 24 5.58 -33.35 15.70
N LEU A 25 6.05 -34.26 16.57
CA LEU A 25 7.01 -35.33 16.21
C LEU A 25 6.35 -36.56 15.54
N SER A 26 5.02 -36.71 15.55
CA SER A 26 4.33 -37.82 14.88
C SER A 26 3.70 -37.46 13.53
N GLN A 27 3.53 -36.17 13.21
CA GLN A 27 3.13 -35.75 11.85
C GLN A 27 4.30 -35.77 10.85
N THR A 28 5.54 -35.93 11.31
CA THR A 28 6.72 -36.16 10.47
C THR A 28 6.98 -37.64 10.17
N ALA A 29 6.18 -38.58 10.74
CA ALA A 29 6.43 -40.02 10.65
C ALA A 29 5.50 -40.79 9.68
N TRP A 30 4.54 -40.13 9.02
CA TRP A 30 3.66 -40.75 8.01
C TRP A 30 3.93 -40.33 6.56
N ALA A 31 5.02 -39.60 6.31
CA ALA A 31 5.54 -39.32 4.96
C ALA A 31 6.75 -40.20 4.58
N GLN A 32 7.08 -41.24 5.36
CA GLN A 32 8.21 -42.13 5.10
C GLN A 32 7.80 -43.61 5.14
N THR A 33 6.97 -44.04 4.19
CA THR A 33 7.05 -45.43 3.73
C THR A 33 6.58 -45.63 2.27
N ILE A 34 6.84 -44.67 1.37
CA ILE A 34 7.15 -44.94 -0.05
C ILE A 34 8.07 -43.81 -0.54
N LEU A 35 9.30 -43.79 -0.07
CA LEU A 35 10.41 -43.15 -0.77
C LEU A 35 11.67 -43.88 -0.32
N ALA A 36 12.17 -44.72 -1.21
CA ALA A 36 13.60 -44.98 -1.24
C ALA A 36 14.31 -43.61 -1.28
N PRO A 37 15.44 -43.43 -0.58
CA PRO A 37 16.09 -42.14 -0.48
C PRO A 37 16.63 -41.76 -1.87
N HIS A 38 15.95 -40.85 -2.56
CA HIS A 38 16.59 -40.02 -3.57
C HIS A 38 17.07 -38.77 -2.85
N ASN A 39 18.32 -38.81 -2.37
CA ASN A 39 19.10 -37.59 -2.22
C ASN A 39 19.35 -37.08 -3.64
N GLU A 40 18.50 -36.20 -4.16
CA GLU A 40 18.88 -35.35 -5.29
C GLU A 40 19.16 -33.96 -4.73
N GLU A 41 20.46 -33.63 -4.66
CA GLU A 41 20.91 -32.25 -4.59
C GLU A 41 20.20 -31.45 -5.69
N ALA A 42 19.76 -30.21 -5.39
CA ALA A 42 19.13 -29.36 -6.41
C ALA A 42 20.05 -29.32 -7.65
N PRO A 43 19.54 -29.60 -8.86
CA PRO A 43 20.40 -29.78 -10.02
C PRO A 43 21.21 -28.50 -10.25
N THR A 44 22.52 -28.62 -10.25
CA THR A 44 23.43 -27.53 -10.58
C THR A 44 23.66 -27.51 -12.09
N TYR A 45 23.75 -26.30 -12.66
CA TYR A 45 23.95 -26.13 -14.08
C TYR A 45 25.23 -25.35 -14.35
N ASN A 46 25.86 -25.67 -15.49
CA ASN A 46 27.01 -24.95 -16.00
C ASN A 46 26.54 -23.63 -16.63
N VAL A 47 26.89 -22.51 -15.98
CA VAL A 47 26.65 -21.15 -16.48
C VAL A 47 27.99 -20.55 -16.91
N THR A 48 28.14 -20.30 -18.21
CA THR A 48 29.33 -19.65 -18.76
C THR A 48 29.06 -18.16 -18.94
N PHE A 49 29.86 -17.32 -18.28
CA PHE A 49 29.88 -15.88 -18.48
C PHE A 49 30.92 -15.53 -19.54
N ASP A 50 30.47 -15.14 -20.73
CA ASP A 50 31.32 -14.72 -21.85
C ASP A 50 31.43 -13.20 -21.89
N ALA A 51 32.63 -12.67 -21.66
CA ALA A 51 32.87 -11.24 -21.59
C ALA A 51 32.80 -10.53 -22.96
N ASN A 52 32.49 -11.23 -24.07
CA ASN A 52 32.17 -10.64 -25.37
C ASN A 52 33.23 -9.60 -25.86
N GLY A 53 34.49 -10.02 -25.79
CA GLY A 53 35.66 -9.18 -26.13
C GLY A 53 36.09 -8.20 -25.03
N GLY A 54 35.57 -8.34 -23.82
CA GLY A 54 36.08 -7.75 -22.58
C GLY A 54 36.71 -8.81 -21.66
N THR A 55 36.72 -8.56 -20.36
CA THR A 55 37.11 -9.50 -19.32
C THR A 55 36.00 -9.66 -18.28
N VAL A 56 35.90 -10.83 -17.64
CA VAL A 56 34.97 -11.15 -16.56
C VAL A 56 35.71 -11.59 -15.30
N ARG A 57 35.13 -11.25 -14.14
CA ARG A 57 35.60 -11.58 -12.79
C ARG A 57 34.40 -11.92 -11.89
N LEU A 58 34.52 -12.95 -11.05
CA LEU A 58 33.48 -13.30 -10.07
C LEU A 58 33.53 -12.39 -8.83
N THR A 59 34.73 -11.93 -8.48
CA THR A 59 34.99 -11.01 -7.37
C THR A 59 36.07 -10.00 -7.77
N PRO A 60 36.17 -8.84 -7.11
CA PRO A 60 37.20 -7.83 -7.42
C PRO A 60 38.64 -8.37 -7.38
N GLN A 61 38.91 -9.39 -6.57
CA GLN A 61 40.24 -10.01 -6.43
C GLN A 61 40.50 -11.15 -7.42
N SER A 62 39.48 -11.67 -8.11
CA SER A 62 39.64 -12.77 -9.08
C SER A 62 40.40 -12.33 -10.34
N THR A 63 41.15 -13.26 -10.91
CA THR A 63 41.91 -13.04 -12.15
C THR A 63 40.94 -12.81 -13.32
N PRO A 64 41.09 -11.73 -14.10
CA PRO A 64 40.23 -11.47 -15.25
C PRO A 64 40.43 -12.54 -16.33
N LYS A 65 39.32 -13.03 -16.89
CA LYS A 65 39.32 -14.00 -17.99
C LYS A 65 38.34 -13.56 -19.08
N ASP A 66 38.52 -14.06 -20.29
CA ASP A 66 37.58 -13.78 -21.38
C ASP A 66 36.24 -14.51 -21.19
N LYS A 67 36.27 -15.65 -20.48
CA LYS A 67 35.09 -16.40 -20.06
C LYS A 67 35.28 -17.00 -18.67
N GLU A 68 34.21 -17.05 -17.89
CA GLU A 68 34.18 -17.68 -16.57
C GLU A 68 33.06 -18.71 -16.48
N LEU A 69 33.36 -19.91 -16.00
CA LEU A 69 32.39 -20.99 -15.82
C LEU A 69 32.05 -21.14 -14.34
N VAL A 70 30.76 -21.08 -14.02
CA VAL A 70 30.23 -21.33 -12.67
C VAL A 70 29.28 -22.53 -12.73
N ASN A 71 29.39 -23.45 -11.77
CA ASN A 71 28.45 -24.55 -11.60
C ASN A 71 27.65 -24.30 -10.31
N ALA A 72 26.37 -23.93 -10.46
CA ALA A 72 25.52 -23.57 -9.31
C ALA A 72 24.03 -23.77 -9.64
N SER A 73 23.21 -23.93 -8.60
CA SER A 73 21.74 -23.94 -8.68
C SER A 73 21.14 -22.53 -8.66
N VAL A 74 21.90 -21.54 -8.15
CA VAL A 74 21.57 -20.12 -8.14
C VAL A 74 22.85 -19.29 -8.22
N ILE A 75 22.80 -18.17 -8.93
CA ILE A 75 23.86 -17.18 -8.95
C ILE A 75 23.35 -15.91 -8.28
N GLU A 76 23.83 -15.64 -7.08
CA GLU A 76 23.28 -14.58 -6.21
C GLU A 76 23.60 -13.17 -6.73
N THR A 77 24.78 -12.97 -7.31
CA THR A 77 25.28 -11.66 -7.71
C THR A 77 25.84 -11.68 -9.12
N SER A 78 25.69 -10.56 -9.84
CA SER A 78 26.24 -10.40 -11.18
C SER A 78 27.77 -10.44 -11.14
N PRO A 79 28.43 -11.27 -11.96
CA PRO A 79 29.86 -11.13 -12.21
C PRO A 79 30.20 -9.78 -12.82
N ILE A 80 31.40 -9.30 -12.53
CA ILE A 80 31.95 -8.02 -12.99
C ILE A 80 32.49 -8.26 -14.40
N ALA A 81 32.03 -7.48 -15.38
CA ALA A 81 32.57 -7.50 -16.72
C ALA A 81 33.09 -6.12 -17.14
N GLU A 82 34.27 -6.08 -17.75
CA GLU A 82 34.97 -4.85 -18.11
C GLU A 82 35.44 -4.92 -19.56
N LYS A 83 35.24 -3.84 -20.32
CA LYS A 83 35.78 -3.71 -21.67
C LYS A 83 36.29 -2.30 -21.86
N ALA A 84 37.55 -2.16 -22.26
CA ALA A 84 38.21 -0.86 -22.34
C ALA A 84 37.43 0.11 -23.24
N GLY A 85 37.11 1.30 -22.72
CA GLY A 85 36.37 2.33 -23.45
C GLY A 85 34.89 2.02 -23.67
N MET A 86 34.33 1.01 -23.00
CA MET A 86 32.91 0.67 -23.10
C MET A 86 32.28 0.51 -21.72
N VAL A 87 30.99 0.82 -21.64
CA VAL A 87 30.19 0.71 -20.42
C VAL A 87 29.48 -0.64 -20.41
N PHE A 88 29.62 -1.38 -19.32
CA PHE A 88 28.97 -2.68 -19.15
C PHE A 88 27.48 -2.50 -18.82
N MET A 89 26.61 -3.05 -19.66
CA MET A 89 25.15 -2.92 -19.57
C MET A 89 24.48 -4.12 -18.90
N GLY A 90 25.21 -5.21 -18.67
CA GLY A 90 24.69 -6.43 -18.05
C GLY A 90 24.88 -7.68 -18.91
N TRP A 91 24.34 -8.78 -18.40
CA TRP A 91 24.40 -10.09 -19.00
C TRP A 91 23.12 -10.38 -19.81
N TYR A 92 23.26 -11.05 -20.95
CA TYR A 92 22.16 -11.39 -21.85
C TYR A 92 22.32 -12.81 -22.39
N PHE A 93 21.22 -13.46 -22.80
CA PHE A 93 21.30 -14.78 -23.42
C PHE A 93 21.92 -14.75 -24.83
N ASN A 94 21.87 -13.60 -25.52
CA ASN A 94 22.34 -13.46 -26.89
C ASN A 94 23.61 -12.60 -26.97
N SER A 95 24.59 -13.01 -27.77
CA SER A 95 25.90 -12.33 -27.90
C SER A 95 25.84 -10.92 -28.51
N ASN A 96 24.76 -10.61 -29.22
CA ASN A 96 24.48 -9.28 -29.78
C ASN A 96 23.80 -8.33 -28.77
N GLY A 97 23.49 -8.78 -27.54
CA GLY A 97 22.79 -7.99 -26.53
C GLY A 97 21.29 -7.83 -26.74
N THR A 98 20.68 -8.57 -27.67
CA THR A 98 19.21 -8.55 -27.86
C THR A 98 18.49 -9.48 -26.89
N GLY A 99 17.27 -9.13 -26.49
CA GLY A 99 16.45 -9.88 -25.53
C GLY A 99 16.52 -9.30 -24.12
N ASP A 100 15.94 -10.02 -23.15
CA ASP A 100 15.88 -9.55 -21.78
C ASP A 100 17.24 -9.59 -21.09
N LYS A 101 17.55 -8.52 -20.36
CA LYS A 101 18.71 -8.44 -19.47
C LYS A 101 18.52 -9.42 -18.31
N ILE A 102 19.56 -10.16 -17.97
CA ILE A 102 19.56 -11.06 -16.82
C ILE A 102 19.45 -10.27 -15.52
N VAL A 103 18.49 -10.65 -14.69
CA VAL A 103 18.31 -10.14 -13.32
C VAL A 103 18.89 -11.17 -12.35
N PHE A 104 19.60 -10.69 -11.33
CA PHE A 104 20.15 -11.53 -10.25
C PHE A 104 19.30 -11.38 -8.98
N PRO A 105 19.09 -12.45 -8.17
CA PRO A 105 19.67 -13.78 -8.30
C PRO A 105 19.15 -14.57 -9.51
N PHE A 106 20.05 -15.21 -10.25
CA PHE A 106 19.74 -15.94 -11.48
C PHE A 106 19.65 -17.45 -11.22
N TYR A 107 18.51 -18.05 -11.59
CA TYR A 107 18.22 -19.48 -11.40
C TYR A 107 18.29 -20.22 -12.74
N PRO A 108 19.43 -20.87 -13.07
CA PRO A 108 19.55 -21.61 -14.32
C PRO A 108 18.63 -22.84 -14.31
N THR A 109 17.96 -23.08 -15.44
CA THR A 109 17.14 -24.28 -15.68
C THR A 109 17.84 -25.31 -16.57
N GLY A 110 19.09 -25.03 -16.95
CA GLY A 110 19.89 -25.78 -17.91
C GLY A 110 21.27 -25.16 -18.08
N ALA A 111 22.17 -25.86 -18.78
CA ALA A 111 23.46 -25.28 -19.15
C ALA A 111 23.26 -24.07 -20.09
N VAL A 112 23.89 -22.93 -19.79
CA VAL A 112 23.66 -21.68 -20.50
C VAL A 112 24.93 -20.84 -20.61
N THR A 113 25.05 -20.07 -21.70
CA THR A 113 26.06 -19.02 -21.83
C THR A 113 25.38 -17.66 -21.77
N LEU A 114 25.87 -16.80 -20.89
CA LEU A 114 25.45 -15.42 -20.76
C LEU A 114 26.55 -14.53 -21.33
N TYR A 115 26.17 -13.58 -22.16
CA TYR A 115 27.09 -12.69 -22.86
C TYR A 115 27.03 -11.29 -22.26
N ALA A 116 28.20 -10.73 -22.00
CA ALA A 116 28.32 -9.35 -21.58
C ALA A 116 27.92 -8.42 -22.74
N HIS A 117 27.02 -7.47 -22.47
CA HIS A 117 26.71 -6.41 -23.41
C HIS A 117 27.34 -5.10 -22.98
N TYR A 118 27.88 -4.37 -23.95
CA TYR A 118 28.52 -3.09 -23.73
C TYR A 118 28.02 -2.06 -24.72
N VAL A 119 27.92 -0.82 -24.25
CA VAL A 119 27.69 0.35 -25.11
C VAL A 119 28.92 1.24 -25.09
N SER A 120 29.21 1.89 -26.22
CA SER A 120 30.15 3.01 -26.22
C SER A 120 29.60 4.11 -25.32
N ASP A 121 30.43 4.67 -24.44
CA ASP A 121 30.09 5.85 -23.64
C ASP A 121 29.48 6.93 -24.57
N PRO A 122 28.21 7.33 -24.39
CA PRO A 122 27.57 8.32 -25.26
C PRO A 122 28.18 9.72 -25.13
N GLY A 123 29.16 9.94 -24.23
CA GLY A 123 29.80 11.23 -24.00
C GLY A 123 28.99 12.17 -23.10
N ASP A 124 27.73 11.83 -22.79
CA ASP A 124 26.82 12.62 -21.95
C ASP A 124 26.35 11.90 -20.66
N THR A 125 26.86 10.68 -20.40
CA THR A 125 26.54 9.92 -19.18
C THR A 125 27.70 9.94 -18.20
N VAL A 126 27.45 10.37 -16.97
CA VAL A 126 28.43 10.38 -15.88
C VAL A 126 28.38 9.04 -15.16
N LEU A 127 29.52 8.36 -15.10
CA LEU A 127 29.66 7.12 -14.36
C LEU A 127 29.77 7.41 -12.86
N VAL A 128 28.98 6.72 -12.06
CA VAL A 128 28.98 6.82 -10.61
C VAL A 128 29.56 5.52 -10.06
N SER A 129 30.73 5.63 -9.44
CA SER A 129 31.55 4.51 -8.96
C SER A 129 31.95 4.62 -7.50
N SER A 130 31.66 5.76 -6.86
CA SER A 130 31.98 6.04 -5.46
C SER A 130 30.86 6.85 -4.78
N ALA A 131 30.87 6.86 -3.44
CA ALA A 131 29.98 7.72 -2.66
C ALA A 131 30.19 9.21 -2.97
N GLN A 132 31.42 9.61 -3.30
CA GLN A 132 31.74 10.99 -3.71
C GLN A 132 31.12 11.31 -5.07
N ASP A 133 31.20 10.40 -6.06
CA ASP A 133 30.59 10.60 -7.37
C ASP A 133 29.06 10.79 -7.24
N LEU A 134 28.43 10.03 -6.35
CA LEU A 134 27.00 10.15 -6.04
C LEU A 134 26.69 11.49 -5.34
N TYR A 135 27.55 11.93 -4.43
CA TYR A 135 27.43 13.22 -3.77
C TYR A 135 27.54 14.39 -4.78
N ASP A 136 28.44 14.29 -5.76
CA ASP A 136 28.75 15.35 -6.72
C ASP A 136 27.65 15.59 -7.76
N ILE A 137 26.65 14.70 -7.87
CA ILE A 137 25.46 14.87 -8.72
C ILE A 137 24.75 16.21 -8.44
N ARG A 138 24.84 16.70 -7.20
CA ARG A 138 24.29 18.00 -6.76
C ARG A 138 24.77 19.18 -7.59
N TYR A 139 25.94 19.08 -8.20
CA TYR A 139 26.53 20.15 -9.00
C TYR A 139 26.03 20.15 -10.45
N ASN A 140 25.34 19.08 -10.90
CA ASN A 140 24.72 19.04 -12.22
C ASN A 140 23.47 18.15 -12.27
N LEU A 141 22.34 18.72 -11.87
CA LEU A 141 21.06 18.01 -11.71
C LEU A 141 20.35 17.64 -13.03
N LYS A 142 20.91 17.98 -14.19
CA LYS A 142 20.31 17.75 -15.51
C LYS A 142 21.02 16.68 -16.34
N LYS A 143 22.12 16.12 -15.84
CA LYS A 143 22.90 15.09 -16.54
C LYS A 143 22.32 13.69 -16.39
N ASN A 144 22.80 12.79 -17.24
CA ASN A 144 22.53 11.36 -17.12
C ASN A 144 23.62 10.70 -16.27
N TYR A 145 23.22 9.81 -15.38
CA TYR A 145 24.06 9.13 -14.42
C TYR A 145 23.83 7.62 -14.48
N LEU A 146 24.91 6.86 -14.39
CA LEU A 146 24.86 5.41 -14.40
C LEU A 146 25.72 4.84 -13.27
N LEU A 147 25.10 4.05 -12.40
CA LEU A 147 25.87 3.29 -11.41
C LEU A 147 26.71 2.21 -12.11
N THR A 148 27.98 2.14 -11.73
CA THR A 148 28.93 1.12 -12.20
C THR A 148 29.20 0.03 -11.16
N ARG A 149 28.76 0.26 -9.92
CA ARG A 149 28.87 -0.65 -8.80
C ARG A 149 27.92 -0.26 -7.67
N ASP A 150 27.81 -1.14 -6.70
CA ASP A 150 27.13 -0.85 -5.43
C ASP A 150 27.86 0.24 -4.63
N ILE A 151 27.10 1.16 -4.05
CA ILE A 151 27.60 2.30 -3.26
C ILE A 151 27.16 2.16 -1.80
N ASP A 152 28.14 1.97 -0.91
CA ASP A 152 27.96 2.04 0.55
C ASP A 152 28.15 3.50 1.00
N LEU A 153 27.17 4.04 1.73
CA LEU A 153 27.20 5.40 2.27
C LEU A 153 27.69 5.47 3.73
N GLY A 154 28.14 4.35 4.31
CA GLY A 154 28.88 4.32 5.58
C GLY A 154 28.06 4.56 6.84
N GLY A 155 26.73 4.64 6.75
CA GLY A 155 25.83 4.98 7.85
C GLY A 155 25.75 6.49 8.12
N GLU A 156 26.29 7.30 7.22
CA GLU A 156 26.35 8.75 7.35
C GLU A 156 24.97 9.41 7.19
N ASN A 157 24.81 10.60 7.75
CA ASN A 157 23.62 11.40 7.54
C ASN A 157 23.58 11.91 6.08
N TRP A 158 22.59 11.44 5.32
CA TRP A 158 22.43 11.74 3.92
C TRP A 158 21.67 13.05 3.72
N ARG A 159 22.33 14.01 3.07
CA ARG A 159 21.68 15.17 2.50
C ARG A 159 21.00 14.75 1.19
N PRO A 160 19.72 15.01 0.89
CA PRO A 160 19.08 14.60 -0.37
C PRO A 160 19.62 15.34 -1.61
N ILE A 161 19.86 14.67 -2.75
CA ILE A 161 20.28 15.33 -4.01
C ILE A 161 19.23 16.37 -4.42
N GLY A 162 19.66 17.58 -4.76
CA GLY A 162 18.74 18.70 -5.03
C GLY A 162 18.39 19.54 -3.80
N TYR A 163 18.92 19.22 -2.61
CA TYR A 163 18.72 20.00 -1.40
C TYR A 163 19.83 21.06 -1.21
N MET A 164 19.54 22.34 -1.42
CA MET A 164 20.53 23.44 -1.40
C MET A 164 20.21 24.50 -0.34
N ASP A 165 21.24 24.96 0.38
CA ASP A 165 21.14 26.15 1.24
C ASP A 165 21.66 27.35 0.42
N ILE A 166 20.84 28.39 0.28
CA ILE A 166 21.13 29.57 -0.52
C ILE A 166 21.01 30.79 0.38
N VAL A 167 21.98 31.70 0.29
CA VAL A 167 21.85 33.04 0.89
C VAL A 167 21.17 33.93 -0.12
N ASP A 168 19.97 34.38 0.20
CA ASP A 168 19.19 35.24 -0.68
C ASP A 168 19.70 36.67 -0.72
N ALA A 169 19.15 37.46 -1.64
CA ALA A 169 19.51 38.87 -1.82
C ALA A 169 19.26 39.73 -0.56
N ASP A 170 18.38 39.29 0.35
CA ASP A 170 18.12 39.95 1.63
C ASP A 170 19.08 39.52 2.76
N GLY A 171 20.09 38.70 2.44
CA GLY A 171 21.09 38.21 3.39
C GLY A 171 20.57 37.10 4.30
N LYS A 172 19.31 36.65 4.14
CA LYS A 172 18.79 35.51 4.88
C LYS A 172 19.23 34.22 4.19
N GLN A 173 19.73 33.28 4.99
CA GLN A 173 19.93 31.92 4.53
C GLN A 173 18.57 31.24 4.45
N ARG A 174 18.20 30.77 3.27
CA ARG A 174 17.00 29.95 3.04
C ARG A 174 17.40 28.63 2.41
N ARG A 175 16.43 27.73 2.40
CA ARG A 175 16.60 26.36 1.97
C ARG A 175 15.68 26.09 0.80
N TYR A 176 16.26 25.56 -0.26
CA TYR A 176 15.59 25.35 -1.53
C TYR A 176 15.72 23.90 -1.99
N ASP A 177 14.58 23.37 -2.45
CA ASP A 177 14.53 22.16 -3.25
C ASP A 177 14.79 22.56 -4.70
N VAL A 178 15.98 22.23 -5.21
CA VAL A 178 16.34 22.36 -6.63
C VAL A 178 16.10 21.01 -7.30
N PRO A 179 15.17 20.92 -8.27
CA PRO A 179 14.79 19.62 -8.80
C PRO A 179 15.89 18.94 -9.61
N PHE A 180 15.91 17.62 -9.54
CA PHE A 180 16.62 16.77 -10.49
C PHE A 180 15.77 16.61 -11.75
N GLU A 181 16.35 16.87 -12.91
CA GLU A 181 15.70 16.79 -14.24
C GLU A 181 16.44 15.78 -15.16
N GLY A 182 17.50 15.15 -14.66
CA GLY A 182 18.34 14.22 -15.40
C GLY A 182 17.85 12.77 -15.39
N SER A 183 18.71 11.85 -15.84
CA SER A 183 18.47 10.41 -15.72
C SER A 183 19.42 9.78 -14.70
N PHE A 184 18.92 8.90 -13.86
CA PHE A 184 19.72 8.08 -12.95
C PHE A 184 19.36 6.61 -13.13
N ASP A 185 20.25 5.86 -13.76
CA ASP A 185 20.11 4.42 -13.95
C ASP A 185 20.99 3.69 -12.92
N GLY A 186 20.35 2.97 -12.01
CA GLY A 186 21.02 2.12 -11.04
C GLY A 186 21.71 0.91 -11.67
N ASN A 187 21.41 0.58 -12.93
CA ASN A 187 22.00 -0.54 -13.67
C ASN A 187 21.88 -1.92 -12.98
N GLY A 188 20.99 -2.05 -11.99
CA GLY A 188 20.85 -3.22 -11.12
C GLY A 188 21.71 -3.18 -9.85
N HIS A 189 22.46 -2.10 -9.62
CA HIS A 189 23.25 -1.88 -8.40
C HIS A 189 22.42 -1.28 -7.27
N ARG A 190 23.00 -1.35 -6.06
CA ARG A 190 22.40 -0.80 -4.84
C ARG A 190 23.13 0.42 -4.29
N ILE A 191 22.37 1.33 -3.68
CA ILE A 191 22.85 2.37 -2.78
C ILE A 191 22.34 2.04 -1.38
N TYR A 192 23.20 1.96 -0.39
CA TYR A 192 22.82 1.43 0.92
C TYR A 192 23.58 2.04 2.09
N ASN A 193 23.08 1.75 3.31
CA ASN A 193 23.71 2.11 4.57
C ASN A 193 23.84 3.63 4.76
N PHE A 194 22.71 4.31 4.94
CA PHE A 194 22.66 5.74 5.25
C PHE A 194 21.51 6.06 6.19
N LYS A 195 21.52 7.25 6.77
CA LYS A 195 20.38 7.75 7.56
C LYS A 195 19.94 9.12 7.08
N ILE A 196 18.70 9.48 7.36
CA ILE A 196 18.21 10.85 7.16
C ILE A 196 17.66 11.32 8.51
N GLU A 197 18.39 12.21 9.15
CA GLU A 197 18.02 12.85 10.42
C GLU A 197 17.78 14.35 10.19
N LEU A 198 16.87 14.93 10.96
CA LEU A 198 16.67 16.38 10.99
C LEU A 198 17.67 17.00 11.96
N ASP A 199 18.45 17.96 11.49
CA ASP A 199 19.34 18.73 12.36
C ASP A 199 18.52 19.72 13.21
N GLU A 200 18.76 19.72 14.53
CA GLU A 200 18.12 20.61 15.52
C GLU A 200 18.34 22.10 15.18
N ASP A 201 19.44 22.44 14.47
CA ASP A 201 19.81 23.80 14.04
C ASP A 201 18.92 24.39 12.93
N SER A 202 17.76 23.77 12.66
CA SER A 202 16.74 24.32 11.74
C SER A 202 15.93 25.47 12.37
N GLU A 203 16.22 25.83 13.64
CA GLU A 203 15.68 27.01 14.32
C GLU A 203 16.14 28.31 13.64
N GLY A 204 15.32 28.84 12.74
CA GLY A 204 15.54 30.14 12.09
C GLY A 204 15.27 30.17 10.58
N LEU A 205 15.06 29.02 9.94
CA LEU A 205 14.66 28.96 8.54
C LEU A 205 13.13 29.12 8.44
N GLU A 206 12.68 30.27 7.93
CA GLU A 206 11.26 30.55 7.65
C GLU A 206 10.74 29.57 6.57
N ALA A 207 9.66 28.84 6.87
CA ALA A 207 8.91 27.90 6.01
C ALA A 207 9.64 26.59 5.61
N ASN A 208 9.61 25.61 6.51
CA ASN A 208 10.22 24.28 6.36
C ASN A 208 9.41 23.33 5.46
N PHE A 209 9.48 23.49 4.13
CA PHE A 209 9.18 22.39 3.21
C PHE A 209 10.39 21.48 3.16
N LEU A 210 10.28 20.28 3.73
CA LEU A 210 11.40 19.35 3.83
C LEU A 210 11.12 18.12 2.98
N SER A 211 11.59 18.19 1.73
CA SER A 211 11.61 17.05 0.82
C SER A 211 12.84 16.20 1.11
N LYS A 212 12.63 14.96 1.56
CA LYS A 212 13.69 14.06 2.02
C LYS A 212 13.62 12.73 1.27
N GLY A 213 14.79 12.21 0.93
CA GLY A 213 15.02 10.93 0.26
C GLY A 213 16.44 10.87 -0.29
N LEU A 214 16.73 9.90 -1.16
CA LEU A 214 17.98 9.93 -1.94
C LEU A 214 18.06 11.23 -2.76
N PHE A 215 16.95 11.61 -3.37
CA PHE A 215 16.68 12.88 -4.04
C PHE A 215 15.65 13.69 -3.23
N ALA A 216 15.77 15.02 -3.26
CA ALA A 216 14.79 15.93 -2.69
C ALA A 216 13.53 15.94 -3.55
N VAL A 217 13.68 16.37 -4.81
CA VAL A 217 12.59 16.54 -5.77
C VAL A 217 13.03 16.04 -7.14
N LEU A 218 12.15 15.30 -7.81
CA LEU A 218 12.21 14.99 -9.23
C LEU A 218 11.23 15.89 -9.97
N ASP A 219 11.61 16.42 -11.13
CA ASP A 219 10.75 17.26 -11.99
C ASP A 219 10.71 16.73 -13.43
N SER A 220 10.13 17.52 -14.34
CA SER A 220 9.95 17.20 -15.76
C SER A 220 11.19 16.61 -16.41
N GLY A 221 11.06 15.39 -16.94
CA GLY A 221 12.14 14.66 -17.62
C GLY A 221 13.01 13.81 -16.69
N ALA A 222 12.84 13.93 -15.38
CA ALA A 222 13.60 13.13 -14.41
C ALA A 222 13.24 11.64 -14.51
N THR A 223 14.27 10.79 -14.59
CA THR A 223 14.08 9.33 -14.59
C THR A 223 14.98 8.67 -13.56
N ILE A 224 14.41 7.88 -12.65
CA ILE A 224 15.13 6.99 -11.75
C ILE A 224 14.74 5.56 -12.08
N LYS A 225 15.71 4.70 -12.41
CA LYS A 225 15.40 3.32 -12.81
C LYS A 225 16.42 2.29 -12.37
N ASN A 226 15.98 1.03 -12.29
CA ASN A 226 16.83 -0.15 -12.07
C ASN A 226 17.73 -0.01 -10.83
N LEU A 227 17.21 0.59 -9.77
CA LEU A 227 17.95 0.93 -8.56
C LEU A 227 17.43 0.16 -7.36
N THR A 228 18.35 -0.40 -6.57
CA THR A 228 18.04 -0.84 -5.22
C THR A 228 18.50 0.20 -4.20
N VAL A 229 17.63 0.61 -3.28
CA VAL A 229 17.99 1.47 -2.14
C VAL A 229 17.72 0.69 -0.86
N SER A 230 18.74 0.38 -0.06
CA SER A 230 18.57 -0.50 1.11
C SER A 230 19.25 0.02 2.38
N ASP A 231 18.92 -0.60 3.51
CA ASP A 231 19.62 -0.42 4.79
C ASP A 231 19.67 1.05 5.26
N PHE A 232 18.57 1.78 5.06
CA PHE A 232 18.46 3.16 5.51
C PHE A 232 17.42 3.35 6.61
N THR A 233 17.64 4.37 7.43
CA THR A 233 16.68 4.82 8.45
C THR A 233 16.39 6.30 8.30
N VAL A 234 15.12 6.67 8.35
CA VAL A 234 14.67 8.06 8.37
C VAL A 234 14.07 8.36 9.74
N ASN A 235 14.60 9.36 10.44
CA ASN A 235 14.10 9.80 11.74
C ASN A 235 13.69 11.27 11.69
N ILE A 236 12.41 11.52 11.96
CA ILE A 236 11.77 12.83 11.77
C ILE A 236 11.43 13.39 13.15
N ASN A 237 12.38 14.08 13.76
CA ASN A 237 12.15 14.79 15.01
C ASN A 237 11.95 16.28 14.72
N GLY A 238 10.73 16.80 14.91
CA GLY A 238 10.46 18.22 14.72
C GLY A 238 9.01 18.62 15.02
N SER A 239 8.84 19.83 15.56
CA SER A 239 7.54 20.32 16.03
C SER A 239 6.75 21.11 14.98
N ILE A 240 7.39 21.61 13.90
CA ILE A 240 6.75 22.48 12.88
C ILE A 240 7.44 22.34 11.50
N SER A 241 6.86 21.61 10.53
CA SER A 241 7.32 21.49 9.13
C SER A 241 6.27 20.80 8.23
N LYS A 242 6.36 21.05 6.92
CA LYS A 242 5.68 20.26 5.87
C LYS A 242 6.68 19.21 5.36
N PHE A 243 6.51 17.96 5.79
CA PHE A 243 7.44 16.87 5.46
C PHE A 243 6.97 16.06 4.25
N TYR A 244 7.85 15.86 3.27
CA TYR A 244 7.62 14.99 2.10
C TYR A 244 8.75 14.00 2.03
N ILE A 245 8.48 12.74 2.34
CA ILE A 245 9.53 11.79 2.67
C ILE A 245 9.35 10.54 1.85
N GLY A 246 10.37 10.23 1.06
CA GLY A 246 10.50 8.99 0.30
C GLY A 246 11.85 8.34 0.50
N GLY A 247 11.97 7.04 0.26
CA GLY A 247 13.27 6.39 0.19
C GLY A 247 14.06 6.83 -1.05
N ILE A 248 13.38 7.03 -2.18
CA ILE A 248 13.99 7.55 -3.42
C ILE A 248 13.87 9.06 -3.49
N ALA A 249 12.66 9.61 -3.37
CA ALA A 249 12.43 11.03 -3.56
C ALA A 249 11.42 11.59 -2.55
N GLY A 250 11.64 12.80 -2.04
CA GLY A 250 10.62 13.47 -1.23
C GLY A 250 9.37 13.79 -2.06
N LYS A 251 9.57 14.40 -3.23
CA LYS A 251 8.51 14.73 -4.20
C LYS A 251 8.88 14.26 -5.60
N VAL A 252 7.87 13.85 -6.35
CA VAL A 252 7.96 13.50 -7.77
C VAL A 252 6.93 14.33 -8.53
N PHE A 253 7.41 15.23 -9.37
CA PHE A 253 6.61 16.02 -10.29
C PHE A 253 7.05 15.69 -11.71
N ASP A 254 6.12 15.34 -12.60
CA ASP A 254 6.37 15.02 -14.01
C ASP A 254 7.55 14.06 -14.27
N GLY A 255 7.84 13.21 -13.27
CA GLY A 255 9.02 12.36 -13.22
C GLY A 255 8.65 10.88 -13.25
N THR A 256 9.60 10.03 -13.61
CA THR A 256 9.41 8.58 -13.67
C THR A 256 10.33 7.85 -12.70
N ILE A 257 9.76 6.99 -11.85
CA ILE A 257 10.47 5.99 -11.06
C ILE A 257 10.05 4.61 -11.55
N SER A 258 11.00 3.79 -11.98
CA SER A 258 10.68 2.47 -12.55
C SER A 258 11.65 1.36 -12.16
N ASN A 259 11.15 0.16 -11.94
CA ASN A 259 11.97 -1.03 -11.64
C ASN A 259 12.91 -0.81 -10.43
N CYS A 260 12.41 -0.16 -9.38
CA CYS A 260 13.19 0.13 -8.18
C CYS A 260 12.74 -0.73 -6.99
N LYS A 261 13.70 -1.16 -6.17
CA LYS A 261 13.45 -1.89 -4.92
C LYS A 261 13.98 -1.09 -3.74
N VAL A 262 13.13 -0.82 -2.76
CA VAL A 262 13.48 0.01 -1.61
C VAL A 262 13.25 -0.75 -0.31
N MET A 263 14.25 -0.72 0.57
CA MET A 263 14.23 -1.41 1.85
C MET A 263 14.73 -0.50 2.96
N GLY A 264 13.88 -0.13 3.92
CA GLY A 264 14.28 0.80 4.96
C GLY A 264 13.23 1.01 6.04
N ASN A 265 13.58 1.82 7.04
CA ASN A 265 12.72 2.12 8.17
C ASN A 265 12.47 3.62 8.29
N PHE A 266 11.22 4.00 8.55
CA PHE A 266 10.82 5.39 8.77
C PHE A 266 10.20 5.51 10.16
N ILE A 267 10.71 6.44 10.95
CA ILE A 267 10.25 6.72 12.31
C ILE A 267 9.94 8.20 12.40
N ASN A 268 8.66 8.51 12.62
CA ASN A 268 8.16 9.84 12.90
C ASN A 268 7.44 9.78 14.26
N PRO A 269 8.15 10.00 15.38
CA PRO A 269 7.57 9.91 16.70
C PRO A 269 6.48 10.95 16.93
N LYS A 270 5.74 10.80 18.04
CA LYS A 270 4.68 11.74 18.41
C LYS A 270 5.35 13.08 18.69
N SER A 271 4.96 14.12 17.95
CA SER A 271 5.27 15.49 18.35
C SER A 271 4.59 15.72 19.70
N VAL A 272 5.37 15.85 20.78
CA VAL A 272 4.85 16.20 22.10
C VAL A 272 4.43 17.67 22.02
N TYR A 273 3.17 17.91 21.66
CA TYR A 273 2.55 19.20 21.91
C TYR A 273 1.86 19.11 23.27
N GLU A 274 2.47 19.71 24.30
CA GLU A 274 1.80 20.01 25.57
C GLU A 274 0.91 21.23 25.34
N GLY A 275 -0.25 21.02 24.75
CA GLY A 275 -1.32 22.01 24.67
C GLY A 275 -2.64 21.31 24.84
N ASP A 276 -3.35 21.67 25.90
CA ASP A 276 -4.60 21.05 26.35
C ASP A 276 -5.57 20.79 25.19
N ILE A 277 -5.86 19.52 24.94
CA ILE A 277 -6.81 19.09 23.93
C ILE A 277 -8.21 19.18 24.56
N TRP A 278 -8.93 20.26 24.27
CA TRP A 278 -10.36 20.36 24.56
C TRP A 278 -11.17 19.70 23.43
N ASP A 279 -12.16 18.92 23.85
CA ASP A 279 -13.04 18.06 23.06
C ASP A 279 -14.08 18.85 22.24
N ASP A 280 -13.65 19.54 21.18
CA ASP A 280 -14.59 20.12 20.22
C ASP A 280 -14.61 19.32 18.92
N PHE A 281 -15.63 18.46 18.81
CA PHE A 281 -16.04 17.68 17.64
C PHE A 281 -16.28 18.53 16.36
N PHE A 282 -16.22 19.87 16.45
CA PHE A 282 -16.13 20.80 15.33
C PHE A 282 -15.25 22.02 15.71
N GLY A 283 -13.97 21.80 15.99
CA GLY A 283 -13.06 22.84 16.50
C GLY A 283 -11.86 23.16 15.60
N SER A 284 -11.80 24.42 15.17
CA SER A 284 -10.72 25.15 14.51
C SER A 284 -9.29 24.73 14.90
N TYR A 285 -8.46 24.37 13.91
CA TYR A 285 -7.04 24.09 14.08
C TYR A 285 -6.22 25.39 14.06
N ASP A 286 -5.71 25.85 15.20
CA ASP A 286 -4.49 26.68 15.21
C ASP A 286 -3.29 25.71 15.12
N THR A 287 -2.77 25.54 13.91
CA THR A 287 -2.04 24.34 13.44
C THR A 287 -0.58 24.20 13.90
N PRO A 288 -0.18 23.15 14.63
CA PRO A 288 1.18 22.64 14.58
C PRO A 288 1.30 21.62 13.43
N THR A 289 2.23 21.83 12.48
CA THR A 289 2.48 21.01 11.27
C THR A 289 1.23 20.75 10.40
N SER A 290 1.10 21.33 9.19
CA SER A 290 -0.09 21.03 8.37
C SER A 290 -0.01 19.69 7.64
N ASN A 291 1.15 19.33 7.04
CA ASN A 291 1.25 18.18 6.13
C ASN A 291 2.49 17.31 6.39
N THR A 292 2.33 16.01 6.58
CA THR A 292 3.42 15.03 6.65
C THR A 292 3.09 13.82 5.77
N TYR A 293 3.79 13.69 4.65
CA TYR A 293 3.57 12.62 3.67
C TYR A 293 4.77 11.70 3.65
N ILE A 294 4.56 10.42 3.97
CA ILE A 294 5.61 9.42 4.08
C ILE A 294 5.27 8.25 3.16
N GLY A 295 6.17 7.93 2.25
CA GLY A 295 6.09 6.75 1.40
C GLY A 295 7.43 6.03 1.31
N GLY A 296 7.42 4.72 1.09
CA GLY A 296 8.65 3.96 0.87
C GLY A 296 9.45 4.44 -0.35
N ILE A 297 8.77 4.81 -1.43
CA ILE A 297 9.36 5.35 -2.67
C ILE A 297 9.35 6.88 -2.66
N ALA A 298 8.16 7.46 -2.46
CA ALA A 298 7.93 8.89 -2.56
C ALA A 298 6.96 9.42 -1.51
N GLY A 299 7.23 10.61 -0.98
CA GLY A 299 6.29 11.30 -0.09
C GLY A 299 5.07 11.82 -0.86
N LEU A 300 5.32 12.55 -1.94
CA LEU A 300 4.29 13.13 -2.81
C LEU A 300 4.57 12.81 -4.28
N ILE A 301 3.51 12.48 -5.01
CA ILE A 301 3.52 12.40 -6.47
C ILE A 301 2.48 13.39 -7.00
N GLY A 302 2.88 14.25 -7.94
CA GLY A 302 2.00 15.26 -8.54
C GLY A 302 2.49 15.75 -9.90
N ALA A 303 1.96 16.90 -10.32
CA ALA A 303 2.36 17.61 -11.53
C ALA A 303 3.14 18.88 -11.21
N SER A 304 4.07 19.30 -12.08
CA SER A 304 4.80 20.55 -11.89
C SER A 304 3.86 21.77 -11.89
N GLY A 305 4.20 22.80 -11.10
CA GLY A 305 3.38 24.01 -10.92
C GLY A 305 2.29 23.91 -9.84
N ARG A 306 2.10 22.73 -9.23
CA ARG A 306 1.24 22.54 -8.04
C ARG A 306 2.10 22.37 -6.79
N SER A 307 2.68 23.49 -6.33
CA SER A 307 3.71 23.52 -5.28
C SER A 307 3.20 23.15 -3.87
N SER A 308 1.89 23.11 -3.68
CA SER A 308 1.24 22.78 -2.41
C SER A 308 -0.03 21.94 -2.61
N ALA A 309 -0.42 21.18 -1.59
CA ALA A 309 -1.72 20.50 -1.53
C ALA A 309 -2.91 21.48 -1.52
N GLU A 310 -2.66 22.79 -1.46
CA GLU A 310 -3.66 23.86 -1.31
C GLU A 310 -3.91 24.63 -2.63
N ASP A 311 -3.07 24.44 -3.66
CA ASP A 311 -3.26 25.07 -4.97
C ASP A 311 -4.13 24.16 -5.87
N GLU A 312 -5.45 24.32 -5.81
CA GLU A 312 -6.42 23.55 -6.61
C GLU A 312 -6.74 24.18 -7.99
N ASN A 313 -6.34 25.42 -8.26
CA ASN A 313 -6.88 26.22 -9.36
C ASN A 313 -5.96 26.47 -10.57
N THR A 314 -4.86 25.75 -10.74
CA THR A 314 -4.04 25.84 -11.95
C THR A 314 -4.36 24.71 -12.92
N GLU A 315 -5.02 25.06 -14.02
CA GLU A 315 -5.09 24.27 -15.25
C GLU A 315 -3.69 24.31 -15.90
N THR A 316 -2.88 23.29 -15.66
CA THR A 316 -1.67 23.05 -16.46
C THR A 316 -1.81 21.73 -17.19
N THR A 317 -1.30 21.74 -18.42
CA THR A 317 -1.16 20.61 -19.34
C THR A 317 -0.82 19.29 -18.65
N GLU A 318 -1.40 18.19 -19.15
CA GLU A 318 -1.37 16.76 -18.76
C GLU A 318 0.00 16.16 -18.41
N ALA A 319 0.72 16.75 -17.47
CA ALA A 319 1.97 16.21 -16.99
C ALA A 319 1.68 15.20 -15.87
N VAL A 320 2.06 13.96 -16.11
CA VAL A 320 1.77 12.80 -15.26
C VAL A 320 3.10 12.23 -14.76
N SER A 321 3.19 12.04 -13.45
CA SER A 321 4.29 11.30 -12.84
C SER A 321 4.01 9.79 -12.88
N TYR A 322 5.03 8.98 -13.10
CA TYR A 322 4.89 7.53 -13.19
C TYR A 322 5.71 6.82 -12.12
N VAL A 323 5.06 5.92 -11.36
CA VAL A 323 5.77 4.99 -10.47
C VAL A 323 5.37 3.57 -10.85
N THR A 324 6.31 2.86 -11.47
CA THR A 324 6.02 1.57 -12.12
C THR A 324 6.96 0.47 -11.68
N ASN A 325 6.44 -0.74 -11.48
CA ASN A 325 7.24 -1.92 -11.11
C ASN A 325 8.18 -1.68 -9.91
N CYS A 326 7.71 -0.90 -8.94
CA CYS A 326 8.50 -0.53 -7.77
C CYS A 326 8.02 -1.31 -6.54
N SER A 327 8.94 -1.53 -5.60
CA SER A 327 8.61 -2.24 -4.36
C SER A 327 9.21 -1.58 -3.13
N PHE A 328 8.48 -1.70 -2.02
CA PHE A 328 8.97 -1.32 -0.70
C PHE A 328 8.81 -2.43 0.34
N GLN A 329 9.84 -2.63 1.14
CA GLN A 329 9.85 -3.52 2.30
C GLN A 329 10.45 -2.79 3.51
N GLY A 330 9.88 -3.01 4.69
CA GLY A 330 10.39 -2.44 5.94
C GLY A 330 9.28 -1.98 6.85
N THR A 331 9.51 -0.90 7.60
CA THR A 331 8.56 -0.38 8.57
C THR A 331 8.39 1.13 8.40
N ILE A 332 7.15 1.62 8.42
CA ILE A 332 6.84 3.05 8.42
C ILE A 332 5.95 3.36 9.61
N ILE A 333 6.50 4.02 10.63
CA ILE A 333 5.77 4.40 11.85
C ILE A 333 5.69 5.91 11.94
N SER A 334 4.46 6.43 11.96
CA SER A 334 4.15 7.82 12.25
C SER A 334 3.15 7.91 13.40
N GLU A 335 3.59 8.51 14.50
CA GLU A 335 2.76 8.84 15.67
C GLU A 335 2.41 10.32 15.71
N SER A 336 2.75 11.07 14.65
CA SER A 336 2.41 12.48 14.53
C SER A 336 0.89 12.70 14.56
N VAL A 337 0.50 13.76 15.25
CA VAL A 337 -0.89 14.21 15.39
C VAL A 337 -1.21 15.39 14.46
N ALA A 338 -0.32 15.70 13.52
CA ALA A 338 -0.53 16.73 12.50
C ALA A 338 -1.86 16.53 11.75
N ALA A 339 -2.39 17.61 11.17
CA ALA A 339 -3.68 17.57 10.47
C ALA A 339 -3.69 16.55 9.32
N ASN A 340 -2.71 16.64 8.41
CA ASN A 340 -2.64 15.79 7.22
C ASN A 340 -1.41 14.87 7.28
N VAL A 341 -1.51 13.74 7.99
CA VAL A 341 -0.46 12.71 8.04
C VAL A 341 -0.82 11.53 7.14
N TYR A 342 -0.36 11.56 5.90
CA TYR A 342 -0.57 10.48 4.91
C TYR A 342 0.63 9.54 4.90
N VAL A 343 0.38 8.28 5.24
CA VAL A 343 1.43 7.26 5.37
C VAL A 343 1.06 6.07 4.48
N GLY A 344 1.84 5.84 3.43
CA GLY A 344 1.69 4.69 2.54
C GLY A 344 2.94 3.84 2.52
N GLY A 345 2.79 2.52 2.41
CA GLY A 345 3.94 1.63 2.24
C GLY A 345 4.79 1.99 1.01
N LEU A 346 4.19 2.49 -0.07
CA LEU A 346 4.89 2.90 -1.27
C LEU A 346 4.90 4.43 -1.43
N VAL A 347 3.74 5.08 -1.28
CA VAL A 347 3.57 6.51 -1.57
C VAL A 347 2.71 7.16 -0.48
N GLY A 348 3.14 8.30 0.06
CA GLY A 348 2.34 9.06 1.02
C GLY A 348 1.06 9.60 0.38
N PHE A 349 1.21 10.49 -0.59
CA PHE A 349 0.12 11.12 -1.34
C PHE A 349 0.38 11.01 -2.86
N ASN A 350 -0.50 10.30 -3.56
CA ASN A 350 -0.60 10.36 -5.02
C ASN A 350 -1.70 11.34 -5.47
N ARG A 351 -1.32 12.50 -6.02
CA ARG A 351 -2.26 13.54 -6.46
C ARG A 351 -2.65 13.43 -7.93
N THR A 352 -1.67 13.18 -8.81
CA THR A 352 -1.91 13.13 -10.28
C THR A 352 -1.03 12.09 -10.97
N GLY A 353 -0.41 11.17 -10.23
CA GLY A 353 0.50 10.17 -10.78
C GLY A 353 -0.16 8.83 -11.06
N GLU A 354 0.40 8.09 -12.02
CA GLU A 354 0.02 6.71 -12.29
C GLU A 354 0.92 5.73 -11.54
N ILE A 355 0.30 4.86 -10.73
CA ILE A 355 0.99 3.79 -10.01
C ILE A 355 0.59 2.44 -10.62
N SER A 356 1.58 1.70 -11.15
CA SER A 356 1.32 0.45 -11.87
C SER A 356 2.33 -0.65 -11.56
N GLY A 357 1.86 -1.87 -11.28
CA GLY A 357 2.77 -3.00 -11.07
C GLY A 357 3.59 -2.91 -9.78
N CYS A 358 3.14 -2.12 -8.81
CA CYS A 358 3.90 -1.84 -7.60
C CYS A 358 3.41 -2.65 -6.40
N TYR A 359 4.29 -2.91 -5.44
CA TYR A 359 3.87 -3.61 -4.22
C TYR A 359 4.60 -3.16 -2.96
N ALA A 360 3.95 -3.32 -1.81
CA ALA A 360 4.53 -3.06 -0.51
C ALA A 360 4.28 -4.21 0.47
N SER A 361 5.33 -4.63 1.17
CA SER A 361 5.26 -5.63 2.23
C SER A 361 5.67 -5.03 3.58
N ALA A 362 5.38 -3.75 3.78
CA ALA A 362 5.81 -2.99 4.93
C ALA A 362 4.72 -2.85 5.98
N ASP A 363 5.12 -2.88 7.25
CA ASP A 363 4.22 -2.56 8.36
C ASP A 363 4.08 -1.04 8.45
N VAL A 364 2.83 -0.55 8.38
CA VAL A 364 2.50 0.87 8.29
C VAL A 364 1.67 1.28 9.50
N LYS A 365 2.11 2.33 10.19
CA LYS A 365 1.35 3.02 11.24
C LYS A 365 1.26 4.52 10.97
N GLY A 366 0.05 5.09 11.06
CA GLY A 366 -0.18 6.52 10.79
C GLY A 366 -1.64 6.94 10.97
N ARG A 367 -1.92 8.26 10.89
CA ARG A 367 -3.30 8.80 10.96
C ARG A 367 -4.12 8.34 9.75
N TYR A 368 -3.59 8.52 8.55
CA TYR A 368 -4.10 7.93 7.31
C TYR A 368 -3.09 6.89 6.84
N ALA A 369 -3.28 5.64 7.26
CA ALA A 369 -2.35 4.54 7.04
C ALA A 369 -2.87 3.63 5.92
N GLY A 370 -2.13 3.53 4.82
CA GLY A 370 -2.40 2.59 3.75
C GLY A 370 -1.24 1.64 3.50
N GLY A 371 -1.53 0.37 3.24
CA GLY A 371 -0.49 -0.61 2.95
C GLY A 371 0.33 -0.25 1.71
N LEU A 372 -0.26 0.41 0.71
CA LEU A 372 0.41 0.95 -0.48
C LEU A 372 0.40 2.48 -0.51
N LEU A 373 -0.76 3.12 -0.31
CA LEU A 373 -0.91 4.58 -0.34
C LEU A 373 -1.63 5.17 0.87
N GLY A 374 -1.13 6.27 1.41
CA GLY A 374 -1.86 7.04 2.42
C GLY A 374 -3.09 7.72 1.83
N TYR A 375 -2.89 8.48 0.75
CA TYR A 375 -3.95 9.17 0.01
C TYR A 375 -3.76 9.01 -1.50
N ASN A 376 -4.86 8.79 -2.22
CA ASN A 376 -4.88 8.63 -3.67
C ASN A 376 -5.96 9.48 -4.33
N ASP A 377 -5.59 10.23 -5.35
CA ASP A 377 -6.49 10.99 -6.23
C ASP A 377 -6.13 10.77 -7.71
N SER A 378 -5.64 9.57 -8.04
CA SER A 378 -5.30 9.21 -9.43
C SER A 378 -5.31 7.69 -9.65
N LEU A 379 -4.82 7.24 -10.81
CA LEU A 379 -4.88 5.83 -11.20
C LEU A 379 -3.90 4.96 -10.41
N VAL A 380 -4.44 3.88 -9.82
CA VAL A 380 -3.67 2.79 -9.21
C VAL A 380 -4.08 1.47 -9.85
N THR A 381 -3.13 0.75 -10.45
CA THR A 381 -3.43 -0.53 -11.08
C THR A 381 -2.38 -1.61 -10.89
N ARG A 382 -2.78 -2.88 -10.94
CA ARG A 382 -1.88 -4.05 -10.89
C ARG A 382 -0.94 -4.00 -9.67
N SER A 383 -1.45 -3.52 -8.55
CA SER A 383 -0.63 -3.22 -7.38
C SER A 383 -1.20 -3.83 -6.11
N PHE A 384 -0.35 -4.15 -5.14
CA PHE A 384 -0.80 -4.84 -3.94
C PHE A 384 -0.01 -4.54 -2.67
N ALA A 385 -0.62 -4.82 -1.52
CA ALA A 385 0.04 -4.67 -0.23
C ALA A 385 -0.22 -5.83 0.73
N THR A 386 0.81 -6.24 1.47
CA THR A 386 0.76 -7.44 2.34
C THR A 386 1.16 -7.18 3.80
N GLY A 387 1.77 -6.04 4.10
CA GLY A 387 2.18 -5.68 5.46
C GLY A 387 1.02 -5.21 6.33
N LYS A 388 1.21 -5.21 7.65
CA LYS A 388 0.18 -4.84 8.63
C LYS A 388 -0.07 -3.33 8.60
N VAL A 389 -1.34 -2.93 8.67
CA VAL A 389 -1.76 -1.52 8.73
C VAL A 389 -2.39 -1.22 10.08
N THR A 390 -1.89 -0.17 10.75
CA THR A 390 -2.39 0.29 12.06
C THR A 390 -2.67 1.79 12.02
N GLY A 391 -3.91 2.21 12.29
CA GLY A 391 -4.25 3.61 12.52
C GLY A 391 -3.58 4.13 13.81
N SER A 392 -3.15 5.39 13.81
CA SER A 392 -2.67 6.05 15.02
C SER A 392 -3.82 6.39 15.97
N LEU A 393 -3.50 6.97 17.14
CA LEU A 393 -4.52 7.45 18.08
C LEU A 393 -5.10 8.82 17.68
N ALA A 394 -4.60 9.44 16.59
CA ALA A 394 -5.06 10.75 16.13
C ALA A 394 -6.40 10.66 15.40
N TYR A 395 -7.31 11.62 15.62
CA TYR A 395 -8.61 11.67 14.95
C TYR A 395 -8.57 12.49 13.66
N PRO A 396 -9.10 12.01 12.51
CA PRO A 396 -9.62 10.66 12.27
C PRO A 396 -8.50 9.67 11.95
N ALA A 397 -8.56 8.47 12.54
CA ALA A 397 -7.64 7.37 12.26
C ALA A 397 -8.22 6.45 11.17
N ILE A 398 -7.70 6.54 9.96
CA ILE A 398 -8.17 5.80 8.79
C ILE A 398 -7.10 4.78 8.36
N GLY A 399 -7.52 3.53 8.21
CA GLY A 399 -6.68 2.41 7.77
C GLY A 399 -7.25 1.73 6.54
N GLY A 400 -6.41 1.47 5.54
CA GLY A 400 -6.77 0.63 4.40
C GLY A 400 -5.66 -0.35 4.05
N GLY A 401 -6.01 -1.61 3.78
CA GLY A 401 -4.99 -2.61 3.45
C GLY A 401 -4.18 -2.27 2.20
N LEU A 402 -4.76 -1.51 1.26
CA LEU A 402 -4.07 -0.93 0.10
C LEU A 402 -4.00 0.60 0.21
N ILE A 403 -5.15 1.28 0.37
CA ILE A 403 -5.24 2.76 0.34
C ILE A 403 -6.01 3.25 1.56
N ALA A 404 -5.48 4.21 2.32
CA ALA A 404 -6.24 4.75 3.47
C ALA A 404 -7.44 5.59 2.99
N TYR A 405 -7.19 6.57 2.11
CA TYR A 405 -8.21 7.45 1.55
C TYR A 405 -8.07 7.53 0.03
N ASN A 406 -9.13 7.21 -0.70
CA ASN A 406 -9.23 7.29 -2.15
C ASN A 406 -10.25 8.38 -2.51
N ASP A 407 -9.79 9.47 -3.13
CA ASP A 407 -10.61 10.60 -3.54
C ASP A 407 -11.21 10.40 -4.94
N ILE A 408 -11.97 11.38 -5.41
CA ILE A 408 -12.84 11.32 -6.57
C ILE A 408 -12.09 10.94 -7.85
N ASN A 409 -10.86 11.41 -8.08
CA ASN A 409 -10.14 11.05 -9.31
C ASN A 409 -9.38 9.71 -9.16
N GLY A 410 -9.48 9.08 -7.98
CA GLY A 410 -8.80 7.84 -7.61
C GLY A 410 -9.44 6.59 -8.21
N ASN A 411 -9.04 6.19 -9.42
CA ASN A 411 -9.48 4.91 -10.00
C ASN A 411 -8.56 3.76 -9.57
N VAL A 412 -9.13 2.71 -8.99
CA VAL A 412 -8.37 1.56 -8.44
C VAL A 412 -8.76 0.28 -9.14
N THR A 413 -7.81 -0.37 -9.82
CA THR A 413 -8.13 -1.54 -10.66
C THR A 413 -7.08 -2.64 -10.71
N ARG A 414 -7.49 -3.91 -10.59
CA ARG A 414 -6.58 -5.07 -10.55
C ARG A 414 -5.62 -5.01 -9.36
N CYS A 415 -6.15 -4.67 -8.19
CA CYS A 415 -5.36 -4.50 -6.98
C CYS A 415 -5.83 -5.43 -5.86
N TYR A 416 -4.94 -5.75 -4.93
CA TYR A 416 -5.32 -6.54 -3.76
C TYR A 416 -4.54 -6.21 -2.49
N SER A 417 -5.07 -6.65 -1.35
CA SER A 417 -4.43 -6.51 -0.05
C SER A 417 -4.56 -7.78 0.77
N ALA A 418 -3.57 -8.04 1.63
CA ALA A 418 -3.56 -9.24 2.48
C ALA A 418 -3.15 -9.02 3.95
N GLY A 419 -2.58 -7.86 4.27
CA GLY A 419 -2.15 -7.55 5.64
C GLY A 419 -3.32 -7.19 6.56
N THR A 420 -3.22 -7.49 7.85
CA THR A 420 -4.26 -7.13 8.82
C THR A 420 -4.41 -5.61 8.94
N VAL A 421 -5.63 -5.11 9.03
CA VAL A 421 -5.93 -3.68 9.15
C VAL A 421 -6.61 -3.39 10.48
N SER A 422 -6.06 -2.48 11.28
CA SER A 422 -6.64 -2.03 12.54
C SER A 422 -6.69 -0.51 12.62
N ALA A 423 -7.86 0.12 12.60
CA ALA A 423 -8.00 1.58 12.68
C ALA A 423 -9.37 1.98 13.23
N ARG A 424 -9.71 3.28 13.29
CA ARG A 424 -11.07 3.72 13.65
C ARG A 424 -12.04 3.49 12.49
N THR A 425 -11.65 3.95 11.31
CA THR A 425 -12.25 3.56 10.02
C THR A 425 -11.29 2.62 9.31
N ALA A 426 -11.68 1.37 9.09
CA ALA A 426 -10.83 0.34 8.52
C ALA A 426 -11.52 -0.38 7.35
N GLY A 427 -10.83 -0.43 6.22
CA GLY A 427 -11.24 -1.24 5.08
C GLY A 427 -10.16 -2.24 4.70
N GLY A 428 -10.56 -3.47 4.38
CA GLY A 428 -9.61 -4.50 3.99
C GLY A 428 -8.79 -4.12 2.77
N LEU A 429 -9.38 -3.41 1.79
CA LEU A 429 -8.71 -2.81 0.64
C LEU A 429 -8.56 -1.28 0.81
N ILE A 430 -9.66 -0.55 0.98
CA ILE A 430 -9.66 0.92 1.08
C ILE A 430 -10.40 1.38 2.33
N GLY A 431 -9.77 2.25 3.12
CA GLY A 431 -10.42 2.82 4.32
C GLY A 431 -11.65 3.66 3.98
N VAL A 432 -11.46 4.73 3.20
CA VAL A 432 -12.52 5.59 2.68
C VAL A 432 -12.40 5.73 1.17
N ASN A 433 -13.52 5.56 0.46
CA ASN A 433 -13.60 5.76 -0.99
C ASN A 433 -14.61 6.85 -1.35
N MET A 434 -14.19 7.82 -2.16
CA MET A 434 -15.06 8.81 -2.78
C MET A 434 -15.38 8.38 -4.21
N PHE A 435 -16.59 8.69 -4.67
CA PHE A 435 -17.02 8.48 -6.04
C PHE A 435 -17.83 9.69 -6.53
N SER A 436 -17.69 10.06 -7.79
CA SER A 436 -18.48 11.13 -8.40
C SER A 436 -19.33 10.58 -9.54
N PHE A 437 -20.66 10.68 -9.40
CA PHE A 437 -21.56 10.39 -10.53
C PHE A 437 -21.43 11.42 -11.65
N LEU A 438 -20.89 12.61 -11.37
CA LEU A 438 -20.68 13.67 -12.36
C LEU A 438 -19.53 13.32 -13.31
N THR A 439 -18.39 12.84 -12.78
CA THR A 439 -17.20 12.53 -13.58
C THR A 439 -17.04 11.05 -13.89
N ALA A 440 -17.81 10.17 -13.23
CA ALA A 440 -17.68 8.72 -13.30
C ALA A 440 -16.31 8.18 -12.83
N GLU A 441 -15.68 8.89 -11.91
CA GLU A 441 -14.37 8.57 -11.32
C GLU A 441 -14.49 8.22 -9.83
N GLY A 442 -13.47 7.57 -9.29
CA GLY A 442 -13.45 7.04 -7.92
C GLY A 442 -13.90 5.58 -7.88
N GLY A 443 -13.81 4.90 -9.02
CA GLY A 443 -14.29 3.55 -9.22
C GLY A 443 -13.28 2.49 -8.75
N ILE A 444 -13.80 1.41 -8.20
CA ILE A 444 -13.06 0.22 -7.79
C ILE A 444 -13.48 -0.93 -8.68
N ALA A 445 -12.53 -1.51 -9.41
CA ALA A 445 -12.81 -2.60 -10.33
C ALA A 445 -11.78 -3.72 -10.27
N ASN A 446 -12.22 -4.97 -10.30
CA ASN A 446 -11.30 -6.13 -10.33
C ASN A 446 -10.35 -6.15 -9.12
N CYS A 447 -10.87 -6.02 -7.90
CA CYS A 447 -10.03 -5.94 -6.70
C CYS A 447 -10.46 -6.94 -5.64
N TYR A 448 -9.54 -7.41 -4.80
CA TYR A 448 -9.92 -8.26 -3.66
C TYR A 448 -9.10 -7.97 -2.41
N SER A 449 -9.60 -8.39 -1.25
CA SER A 449 -8.90 -8.26 0.03
C SER A 449 -9.01 -9.56 0.82
N THR A 450 -7.89 -10.04 1.33
CA THR A 450 -7.84 -11.14 2.33
C THR A 450 -7.53 -10.63 3.74
N SER A 451 -7.49 -9.30 3.90
CA SER A 451 -7.15 -8.62 5.14
C SER A 451 -8.21 -8.83 6.21
N ALA A 452 -7.83 -9.37 7.37
CA ALA A 452 -8.68 -9.28 8.56
C ALA A 452 -8.75 -7.83 9.05
N VAL A 453 -9.96 -7.37 9.35
CA VAL A 453 -10.26 -5.97 9.68
C VAL A 453 -10.71 -5.85 11.13
N THR A 454 -10.02 -5.01 11.90
CA THR A 454 -10.46 -4.54 13.21
C THR A 454 -10.75 -3.05 13.14
N ALA A 455 -11.95 -2.65 13.51
CA ALA A 455 -12.33 -1.23 13.53
C ALA A 455 -12.95 -0.83 14.88
N SER A 456 -12.92 0.46 15.20
CA SER A 456 -13.72 1.00 16.32
C SER A 456 -15.02 1.66 15.87
N GLU A 457 -15.19 2.00 14.58
CA GLU A 457 -16.40 2.66 14.06
C GLU A 457 -16.88 2.09 12.73
N TYR A 458 -16.08 2.21 11.68
CA TYR A 458 -16.45 1.78 10.33
C TYR A 458 -15.53 0.66 9.90
N GLY A 459 -16.03 -0.56 9.80
CA GLY A 459 -15.26 -1.73 9.38
C GLY A 459 -15.89 -2.42 8.18
N GLY A 460 -15.13 -2.63 7.11
CA GLY A 460 -15.58 -3.44 5.99
C GLY A 460 -14.49 -4.29 5.36
N GLY A 461 -14.84 -5.50 4.94
CA GLY A 461 -13.88 -6.46 4.40
C GLY A 461 -13.22 -6.00 3.09
N LEU A 462 -13.89 -5.13 2.32
CA LEU A 462 -13.32 -4.42 1.18
C LEU A 462 -13.16 -2.93 1.50
N LEU A 463 -14.24 -2.24 1.88
CA LEU A 463 -14.26 -0.79 2.12
C LEU A 463 -14.76 -0.45 3.52
N GLY A 464 -14.04 0.39 4.26
CA GLY A 464 -14.53 0.89 5.54
C GLY A 464 -15.77 1.77 5.35
N ARG A 465 -15.62 2.78 4.49
CA ARG A 465 -16.70 3.69 4.10
C ARG A 465 -16.60 4.03 2.61
N THR A 466 -17.75 4.18 1.95
CA THR A 466 -17.81 4.75 0.60
C THR A 466 -18.83 5.88 0.56
N GLU A 467 -18.47 6.95 -0.14
CA GLU A 467 -19.35 8.09 -0.37
C GLU A 467 -19.43 8.41 -1.85
N ALA A 468 -20.64 8.55 -2.36
CA ALA A 468 -20.86 8.98 -3.72
C ALA A 468 -21.53 10.37 -3.77
N ILE A 469 -20.92 11.27 -4.54
CA ILE A 469 -21.41 12.62 -4.79
C ILE A 469 -22.45 12.57 -5.91
N VAL A 470 -23.65 13.03 -5.60
CA VAL A 470 -24.76 13.17 -6.54
C VAL A 470 -24.99 14.66 -6.84
N PRO A 471 -25.15 15.06 -8.12
CA PRO A 471 -25.47 16.45 -8.46
C PRO A 471 -26.81 16.94 -7.86
N VAL A 472 -26.91 18.26 -7.63
CA VAL A 472 -28.00 18.97 -6.92
C VAL A 472 -29.42 18.70 -7.47
N ASN A 473 -29.57 18.25 -8.72
CA ASN A 473 -30.87 17.93 -9.33
C ASN A 473 -31.41 16.52 -8.98
N GLY A 474 -30.70 15.76 -8.12
CA GLY A 474 -31.16 14.49 -7.57
C GLY A 474 -31.15 13.30 -8.56
N ILE A 475 -31.18 12.09 -8.00
CA ILE A 475 -31.16 10.81 -8.75
C ILE A 475 -32.33 10.67 -9.75
N ILE A 476 -33.45 11.39 -9.54
CA ILE A 476 -34.68 11.23 -10.33
C ILE A 476 -34.53 11.82 -11.74
N ASP A 477 -33.85 12.95 -11.91
CA ASP A 477 -33.53 13.52 -13.23
C ASP A 477 -32.45 12.71 -13.97
N TYR A 478 -31.58 12.03 -13.21
CA TYR A 478 -30.45 11.27 -13.72
C TYR A 478 -30.73 9.77 -13.96
N ALA A 479 -31.84 9.21 -13.48
CA ALA A 479 -32.29 7.86 -13.87
C ALA A 479 -32.52 7.73 -15.40
N ASN A 480 -32.60 8.87 -16.12
CA ASN A 480 -32.63 8.95 -17.57
C ASN A 480 -31.26 9.29 -18.22
N GLY A 481 -30.21 9.56 -17.43
CA GLY A 481 -28.93 10.11 -17.89
C GLY A 481 -27.63 9.50 -17.30
N ILE A 482 -27.67 8.65 -16.26
CA ILE A 482 -26.51 7.87 -15.77
C ILE A 482 -26.35 6.63 -16.63
N TYR A 483 -26.05 6.86 -17.91
CA TYR A 483 -25.81 5.80 -18.87
C TYR A 483 -24.58 6.13 -19.68
N ILE A 484 -23.59 5.24 -19.65
CA ILE A 484 -22.57 5.24 -20.69
C ILE A 484 -23.27 4.75 -21.97
N ARG A 485 -23.16 5.48 -23.08
CA ARG A 485 -23.53 4.93 -24.40
C ARG A 485 -22.41 4.01 -24.85
N GLU A 486 -22.53 2.72 -24.57
CA GLU A 486 -21.81 1.70 -25.32
C GLU A 486 -22.75 1.12 -26.38
N ASN A 487 -22.36 1.20 -27.66
CA ASN A 487 -23.08 0.62 -28.79
C ASN A 487 -24.57 1.02 -28.89
N GLY A 488 -24.93 2.23 -28.45
CA GLY A 488 -26.31 2.73 -28.51
C GLY A 488 -27.25 2.16 -27.44
N LEU A 489 -26.73 1.41 -26.47
CA LEU A 489 -27.47 0.91 -25.31
C LEU A 489 -27.08 1.67 -24.04
N PHE A 490 -28.08 1.89 -23.18
CA PHE A 490 -27.97 2.59 -21.91
C PHE A 490 -27.58 1.59 -20.80
N THR A 491 -26.33 1.61 -20.30
CA THR A 491 -25.84 0.70 -19.23
C THR A 491 -25.73 1.41 -17.88
N ASN A 492 -26.16 0.73 -16.80
CA ASN A 492 -26.00 1.23 -15.42
C ASN A 492 -24.51 1.39 -15.08
N LEU A 493 -24.13 2.52 -14.48
CA LEU A 493 -22.77 2.73 -13.96
C LEU A 493 -22.64 2.06 -12.58
N TYR A 494 -21.91 0.95 -12.52
CA TYR A 494 -21.48 0.32 -11.27
C TYR A 494 -20.03 0.72 -10.99
N TYR A 495 -19.83 1.50 -9.92
CA TYR A 495 -18.51 2.02 -9.56
C TYR A 495 -17.73 1.08 -8.64
N ILE A 496 -18.40 0.16 -7.95
CA ILE A 496 -17.75 -0.97 -7.26
C ILE A 496 -18.10 -2.22 -8.05
N ARG A 497 -17.11 -2.85 -8.68
CA ARG A 497 -17.39 -4.03 -9.52
C ARG A 497 -16.30 -5.08 -9.58
N HIS A 498 -16.72 -6.33 -9.74
CA HIS A 498 -15.80 -7.48 -9.86
C HIS A 498 -14.87 -7.56 -8.63
N CYS A 499 -15.43 -7.56 -7.42
CA CYS A 499 -14.66 -7.53 -6.19
C CYS A 499 -14.94 -8.70 -5.24
N MET A 500 -13.96 -9.04 -4.40
CA MET A 500 -14.13 -10.07 -3.37
C MET A 500 -13.52 -9.64 -2.02
N SER A 501 -14.18 -9.94 -0.90
CA SER A 501 -13.64 -9.73 0.44
C SER A 501 -13.65 -11.01 1.27
N PHE A 502 -12.46 -11.44 1.70
CA PHE A 502 -12.27 -12.72 2.39
C PHE A 502 -12.03 -12.59 3.89
N GLY A 503 -11.44 -11.49 4.35
CA GLY A 503 -11.08 -11.35 5.76
C GLY A 503 -12.28 -11.02 6.65
N ASP A 504 -12.23 -11.56 7.87
CA ASP A 504 -13.22 -11.28 8.91
C ASP A 504 -13.20 -9.81 9.31
N VAL A 505 -14.36 -9.30 9.71
CA VAL A 505 -14.58 -7.92 10.10
C VAL A 505 -15.05 -7.88 11.55
N SER A 506 -14.24 -7.30 12.43
CA SER A 506 -14.58 -7.07 13.83
C SER A 506 -14.60 -5.59 14.15
N VAL A 507 -15.79 -5.04 14.40
CA VAL A 507 -15.97 -3.65 14.83
C VAL A 507 -16.36 -3.64 16.29
N THR A 508 -15.54 -3.03 17.14
CA THR A 508 -15.83 -2.96 18.57
C THR A 508 -15.47 -1.58 19.09
N VAL A 509 -16.47 -0.86 19.57
CA VAL A 509 -16.26 0.35 20.37
C VAL A 509 -16.25 -0.03 21.85
N LYS A 510 -15.20 0.36 22.56
CA LYS A 510 -15.02 0.17 24.00
C LYS A 510 -14.97 1.52 24.70
N ASP A 511 -15.31 1.53 25.99
CA ASP A 511 -15.02 2.69 26.84
C ASP A 511 -13.50 2.90 26.92
N VAL A 512 -13.07 4.14 26.67
CA VAL A 512 -11.68 4.56 26.88
C VAL A 512 -11.68 5.42 28.15
N TYR A 513 -10.98 4.95 29.19
CA TYR A 513 -10.71 5.72 30.39
C TYR A 513 -9.28 6.25 30.32
N TYR A 514 -9.06 7.52 30.64
CA TYR A 514 -7.72 8.03 30.94
C TYR A 514 -7.58 8.17 32.45
N VAL A 515 -6.39 7.85 32.94
CA VAL A 515 -5.98 8.10 34.33
C VAL A 515 -5.11 9.35 34.27
N GLU A 516 -5.59 10.46 34.82
CA GLU A 516 -4.73 11.61 35.11
C GLU A 516 -3.79 11.26 36.28
N ASP A 517 -2.72 12.05 36.47
CA ASP A 517 -1.63 11.88 37.44
C ASP A 517 -2.06 11.62 38.91
N ASP A 518 -3.36 11.72 39.24
CA ASP A 518 -3.96 11.50 40.56
C ASP A 518 -4.57 10.08 40.77
N ASP A 519 -4.23 9.08 39.95
CA ASP A 519 -4.70 7.67 40.09
C ASP A 519 -6.23 7.49 40.07
N LYS A 520 -6.97 8.50 39.57
CA LYS A 520 -8.43 8.44 39.42
C LYS A 520 -8.80 8.30 37.95
N PRO A 521 -9.48 7.22 37.54
CA PRO A 521 -10.02 7.13 36.19
C PRO A 521 -11.13 8.17 36.02
N GLN A 522 -10.87 9.18 35.18
CA GLN A 522 -11.89 10.11 34.71
C GLN A 522 -12.42 9.55 33.38
N GLY A 523 -13.71 9.28 33.30
CA GLY A 523 -14.34 8.84 32.05
C GLY A 523 -14.37 10.00 31.07
N THR A 524 -13.80 9.85 29.87
CA THR A 524 -14.06 10.81 28.79
C THR A 524 -15.51 10.65 28.34
N ASN A 525 -16.23 11.76 28.23
CA ASN A 525 -17.46 11.85 27.43
C ASN A 525 -17.08 11.82 25.93
N GLY A 526 -16.44 10.74 25.48
CA GLY A 526 -16.00 10.61 24.09
C GLY A 526 -17.18 10.74 23.12
N VAL A 527 -16.91 11.09 21.87
CA VAL A 527 -17.93 11.33 20.87
C VAL A 527 -18.80 10.08 20.61
N TYR A 528 -20.12 10.31 20.49
CA TYR A 528 -21.18 9.34 20.27
C TYR A 528 -21.10 8.70 18.89
N HIS A 529 -20.54 7.49 18.76
CA HIS A 529 -20.50 6.81 17.46
C HIS A 529 -21.12 5.43 17.50
N SER A 530 -22.09 5.24 16.59
CA SER A 530 -22.59 3.93 16.18
C SER A 530 -21.48 3.12 15.51
N VAL A 531 -21.59 1.80 15.57
CA VAL A 531 -20.66 0.90 14.87
C VAL A 531 -21.28 0.39 13.58
N PHE A 532 -20.48 0.36 12.52
CA PHE A 532 -20.87 -0.03 11.17
C PHE A 532 -19.93 -1.13 10.66
N ALA A 533 -20.43 -2.36 10.58
CA ALA A 533 -19.67 -3.54 10.18
C ALA A 533 -20.32 -4.22 8.98
N GLY A 534 -19.59 -4.41 7.89
CA GLY A 534 -20.10 -5.16 6.74
C GLY A 534 -19.06 -6.09 6.13
N GLY A 535 -19.47 -7.29 5.71
CA GLY A 535 -18.54 -8.23 5.09
C GLY A 535 -17.89 -7.67 3.82
N LEU A 536 -18.56 -6.78 3.09
CA LEU A 536 -17.97 -6.02 1.98
C LEU A 536 -17.70 -4.55 2.37
N ILE A 537 -18.71 -3.85 2.88
CA ILE A 537 -18.64 -2.40 3.14
C ILE A 537 -19.18 -2.07 4.54
N GLY A 538 -18.44 -1.32 5.35
CA GLY A 538 -18.94 -0.86 6.65
C GLY A 538 -20.14 0.09 6.50
N HIS A 539 -19.91 1.21 5.81
CA HIS A 539 -20.95 2.21 5.52
C HIS A 539 -20.92 2.69 4.06
N ALA A 540 -22.09 2.89 3.44
CA ALA A 540 -22.18 3.38 2.07
C ALA A 540 -23.23 4.47 1.85
N SER A 541 -22.87 5.58 1.20
CA SER A 541 -23.85 6.47 0.55
C SER A 541 -23.96 6.14 -0.93
N GLU A 542 -25.20 5.99 -1.40
CA GLU A 542 -25.54 5.70 -2.81
C GLU A 542 -24.72 4.56 -3.46
N PRO A 543 -24.70 3.33 -2.89
CA PRO A 543 -23.88 2.25 -3.42
C PRO A 543 -24.45 1.67 -4.72
N PHE A 544 -23.64 1.66 -5.78
CA PHE A 544 -23.91 0.93 -7.02
C PHE A 544 -22.86 -0.16 -7.20
N ILE A 545 -23.25 -1.41 -6.91
CA ILE A 545 -22.33 -2.55 -6.83
C ILE A 545 -22.72 -3.63 -7.83
N ALA A 546 -21.74 -4.14 -8.58
CA ALA A 546 -21.93 -5.27 -9.48
C ALA A 546 -20.89 -6.37 -9.29
N SER A 547 -21.33 -7.62 -9.27
CA SER A 547 -20.41 -8.77 -9.32
C SER A 547 -19.40 -8.76 -8.17
N CYS A 548 -19.92 -8.65 -6.94
CA CYS A 548 -19.11 -8.64 -5.72
C CYS A 548 -19.54 -9.74 -4.76
N ILE A 549 -18.58 -10.34 -4.04
CA ILE A 549 -18.86 -11.41 -3.09
C ILE A 549 -18.14 -11.15 -1.75
N ALA A 550 -18.88 -11.28 -0.65
CA ALA A 550 -18.34 -11.22 0.71
C ALA A 550 -18.31 -12.61 1.36
N PHE A 551 -17.17 -12.97 1.96
CA PHE A 551 -16.92 -14.28 2.56
C PHE A 551 -16.71 -14.23 4.09
N GLY A 552 -15.98 -13.23 4.59
CA GLY A 552 -15.52 -13.19 5.98
C GLY A 552 -16.61 -12.91 7.02
N ASP A 553 -16.49 -13.48 8.20
CA ASP A 553 -17.45 -13.29 9.29
C ASP A 553 -17.51 -11.84 9.76
N VAL A 554 -18.66 -11.44 10.32
CA VAL A 554 -18.90 -10.06 10.77
C VAL A 554 -19.28 -10.05 12.24
N LEU A 555 -18.46 -9.37 13.04
CA LEU A 555 -18.71 -9.10 14.44
C LEU A 555 -18.84 -7.59 14.65
N ALA A 556 -19.93 -7.17 15.29
CA ALA A 556 -20.10 -5.79 15.71
C ALA A 556 -20.54 -5.72 17.16
N LYS A 557 -19.80 -4.96 17.97
CA LYS A 557 -20.09 -4.76 19.39
C LYS A 557 -20.02 -3.30 19.78
N SER A 558 -21.02 -2.86 20.51
CA SER A 558 -21.01 -1.57 21.20
C SER A 558 -21.05 -1.82 22.69
N GLU A 559 -19.91 -1.60 23.36
CA GLU A 559 -19.76 -1.82 24.81
C GLU A 559 -19.94 -0.52 25.61
N ARG A 560 -20.27 0.59 24.93
CA ARG A 560 -20.44 1.90 25.56
C ARG A 560 -21.90 2.19 25.91
N PRO A 561 -22.23 2.43 27.20
CA PRO A 561 -23.56 2.84 27.61
C PRO A 561 -23.86 4.31 27.28
N ILE A 562 -25.11 4.60 26.94
CA ILE A 562 -25.76 5.91 26.84
C ILE A 562 -26.61 6.08 28.09
N SER A 563 -26.45 7.19 28.80
CA SER A 563 -27.36 7.54 29.90
C SER A 563 -28.66 8.13 29.35
N SER A 564 -29.76 7.40 29.51
CA SER A 564 -31.12 7.85 29.20
C SER A 564 -32.05 7.42 30.34
N GLY A 565 -32.02 8.15 31.46
CA GLY A 565 -32.73 7.76 32.68
C GLY A 565 -32.00 6.67 33.48
N ASP A 566 -32.75 5.84 34.23
CA ASP A 566 -32.25 4.73 35.06
C ASP A 566 -31.82 3.47 34.26
N GLU A 567 -31.88 3.51 32.92
CA GLU A 567 -31.53 2.39 32.03
C GLU A 567 -30.30 2.72 31.16
N PHE A 568 -29.39 1.75 31.03
CA PHE A 568 -28.24 1.81 30.15
C PHE A 568 -28.65 1.37 28.73
N VAL A 569 -28.68 2.29 27.77
CA VAL A 569 -28.92 2.01 26.34
C VAL A 569 -27.58 2.05 25.61
N TYR A 570 -27.20 1.07 24.80
CA TYR A 570 -25.90 1.11 24.10
C TYR A 570 -25.98 1.86 22.75
N ASN A 571 -24.85 2.36 22.21
CA ASN A 571 -24.84 2.96 20.85
C ASN A 571 -25.31 1.95 19.79
N SER A 572 -26.02 2.42 18.77
CA SER A 572 -26.54 1.56 17.69
C SER A 572 -25.47 0.72 17.00
N VAL A 573 -25.81 -0.54 16.74
CA VAL A 573 -24.94 -1.53 16.09
C VAL A 573 -25.52 -1.92 14.73
N TYR A 574 -24.83 -1.53 13.66
CA TYR A 574 -25.16 -1.86 12.29
C TYR A 574 -24.20 -2.92 11.77
N ALA A 575 -24.67 -4.16 11.61
CA ALA A 575 -23.82 -5.26 11.14
C ALA A 575 -24.52 -6.09 10.06
N ASN A 576 -23.91 -6.33 8.92
CA ASN A 576 -24.53 -7.13 7.87
C ASN A 576 -23.49 -7.96 7.12
N ASN A 577 -23.92 -9.02 6.44
CA ASN A 577 -23.03 -9.88 5.66
C ASN A 577 -22.43 -9.13 4.45
N LEU A 578 -23.12 -8.11 3.93
CA LEU A 578 -22.64 -7.28 2.82
C LEU A 578 -22.33 -5.84 3.24
N ILE A 579 -23.35 -5.04 3.56
CA ILE A 579 -23.19 -3.61 3.90
C ILE A 579 -23.75 -3.36 5.30
N GLY A 580 -22.91 -2.90 6.22
CA GLY A 580 -23.31 -2.62 7.60
C GLY A 580 -24.48 -1.62 7.67
N HIS A 581 -24.33 -0.48 7.00
CA HIS A 581 -25.40 0.52 6.85
C HIS A 581 -25.31 1.25 5.51
N SER A 582 -26.46 1.66 4.97
CA SER A 582 -26.52 2.57 3.82
C SER A 582 -27.60 3.62 3.98
N THR A 583 -27.35 4.83 3.47
CA THR A 583 -28.28 5.96 3.53
C THR A 583 -29.37 5.91 2.44
N ASN A 584 -29.30 5.00 1.48
CA ASN A 584 -30.30 4.91 0.42
C ASN A 584 -31.48 4.00 0.83
N GLN A 585 -32.70 4.55 0.78
CA GLN A 585 -33.96 3.81 0.95
C GLN A 585 -34.34 3.13 -0.38
N TYR A 586 -34.00 1.85 -0.52
CA TYR A 586 -34.65 1.01 -1.53
C TYR A 586 -36.12 0.75 -1.12
N ILE A 587 -37.08 1.32 -1.86
CA ILE A 587 -38.48 0.87 -1.85
C ILE A 587 -38.61 -0.17 -2.96
N ALA A 588 -38.83 -1.43 -2.58
CA ALA A 588 -39.35 -2.45 -3.48
C ALA A 588 -40.77 -2.03 -3.93
N GLY A 589 -40.86 -1.22 -4.99
CA GLY A 589 -42.12 -0.68 -5.49
C GLY A 589 -42.78 -1.61 -6.50
N THR A 590 -43.92 -2.17 -6.12
CA THR A 590 -44.86 -3.01 -6.88
C THR A 590 -45.55 -2.32 -8.07
N SER A 591 -44.94 -1.32 -8.73
CA SER A 591 -45.60 -0.59 -9.82
C SER A 591 -44.65 -0.13 -10.94
N GLY A 592 -44.64 -0.87 -12.05
CA GLY A 592 -44.71 -0.37 -13.43
C GLY A 592 -43.53 0.38 -14.06
N ASN A 593 -42.69 1.08 -13.30
CA ASN A 593 -41.53 1.80 -13.84
C ASN A 593 -40.24 1.19 -13.26
N ALA A 594 -39.66 0.25 -14.01
CA ALA A 594 -38.47 -0.52 -13.64
C ALA A 594 -37.23 0.38 -13.46
N ARG A 595 -37.02 0.93 -12.27
CA ARG A 595 -35.70 1.39 -11.84
C ARG A 595 -34.83 0.15 -11.60
N LYS A 596 -33.83 -0.08 -12.46
CA LYS A 596 -32.92 -1.25 -12.38
C LYS A 596 -32.09 -1.20 -11.10
N SER A 597 -31.93 -2.35 -10.45
CA SER A 597 -31.32 -2.55 -9.12
C SER A 597 -29.92 -1.93 -8.96
N ALA A 598 -29.71 -1.24 -7.82
CA ALA A 598 -28.42 -0.72 -7.34
C ALA A 598 -27.39 -1.84 -7.08
N PHE A 599 -27.87 -3.06 -6.88
CA PHE A 599 -27.06 -4.27 -6.77
C PHE A 599 -27.34 -5.21 -7.92
N ARG A 600 -26.28 -5.76 -8.52
CA ARG A 600 -26.40 -6.77 -9.58
C ARG A 600 -25.34 -7.85 -9.41
N ASN A 601 -25.74 -9.12 -9.33
CA ASN A 601 -24.82 -10.23 -9.08
C ASN A 601 -23.96 -10.01 -7.82
N VAL A 602 -24.56 -9.48 -6.76
CA VAL A 602 -23.89 -9.28 -5.46
C VAL A 602 -24.36 -10.36 -4.51
N PHE A 603 -23.41 -11.02 -3.86
CA PHE A 603 -23.69 -12.20 -3.03
C PHE A 603 -22.91 -12.17 -1.72
N ALA A 604 -23.46 -12.86 -0.73
CA ALA A 604 -22.75 -13.27 0.48
C ALA A 604 -22.67 -14.80 0.53
N ILE A 605 -21.88 -15.35 1.45
CA ILE A 605 -21.70 -16.79 1.55
C ILE A 605 -22.62 -17.42 2.60
N GLN A 606 -23.20 -18.56 2.24
CA GLN A 606 -23.97 -19.37 3.17
C GLN A 606 -23.09 -19.86 4.33
N GLY A 607 -23.52 -19.58 5.56
CA GLY A 607 -22.81 -19.98 6.77
C GLY A 607 -21.93 -18.88 7.38
N GLN A 608 -21.81 -17.73 6.72
CA GLN A 608 -21.18 -16.54 7.28
C GLN A 608 -21.92 -16.11 8.56
N SER A 609 -21.16 -15.88 9.62
CA SER A 609 -21.66 -15.44 10.92
C SER A 609 -21.79 -13.93 10.97
N VAL A 610 -22.94 -13.42 11.42
CA VAL A 610 -23.15 -12.00 11.70
C VAL A 610 -23.61 -11.86 13.15
N VAL A 611 -22.71 -11.36 14.00
CA VAL A 611 -22.93 -11.29 15.46
C VAL A 611 -23.01 -9.83 15.92
N ARG A 612 -24.05 -9.53 16.71
CA ARG A 612 -24.32 -8.21 17.32
C ARG A 612 -24.59 -8.38 18.82
N ASN A 613 -24.24 -7.38 19.64
CA ASN A 613 -24.51 -7.41 21.10
C ASN A 613 -25.73 -6.59 21.55
N ILE A 614 -26.43 -5.93 20.62
CA ILE A 614 -27.69 -5.21 20.87
C ILE A 614 -28.72 -5.72 19.87
N GLU A 615 -29.90 -6.12 20.34
CA GLU A 615 -30.97 -6.73 19.54
C GLU A 615 -31.89 -5.71 18.85
N GLU A 616 -31.68 -4.40 19.00
CA GLU A 616 -32.58 -3.40 18.42
C GLU A 616 -32.62 -3.48 16.88
N ASN A 617 -33.85 -3.68 16.39
CA ASN A 617 -34.25 -3.94 15.01
C ASN A 617 -33.77 -2.87 14.01
N TYR A 618 -32.53 -2.93 13.55
CA TYR A 618 -32.21 -2.41 12.22
C TYR A 618 -32.58 -3.46 11.18
N SER A 619 -33.68 -3.17 10.47
CA SER A 619 -34.23 -4.01 9.41
C SER A 619 -33.23 -4.16 8.27
N ASP A 620 -33.18 -5.37 7.72
CA ASP A 620 -32.27 -5.85 6.67
C ASP A 620 -32.48 -5.15 5.31
N PHE A 621 -32.25 -3.84 5.23
CA PHE A 621 -32.43 -3.09 3.99
C PHE A 621 -31.40 -3.44 2.89
N ASN A 622 -30.36 -4.21 3.23
CA ASN A 622 -29.27 -4.59 2.31
C ASN A 622 -29.02 -6.12 2.26
N SER A 623 -30.03 -6.95 2.55
CA SER A 623 -29.86 -8.41 2.40
C SER A 623 -29.68 -8.78 0.92
N VAL A 624 -28.56 -9.44 0.62
CA VAL A 624 -28.29 -10.03 -0.70
C VAL A 624 -28.43 -11.54 -0.65
N PRO A 625 -28.67 -12.19 -1.81
CA PRO A 625 -28.75 -13.64 -1.86
C PRO A 625 -27.45 -14.30 -1.35
N ASN A 626 -27.61 -15.36 -0.57
CA ASN A 626 -26.49 -16.20 -0.15
C ASN A 626 -26.21 -17.28 -1.20
N ILE A 627 -24.94 -17.56 -1.47
CA ILE A 627 -24.49 -18.69 -2.30
C ILE A 627 -23.56 -19.62 -1.50
N SER A 628 -23.50 -20.90 -1.87
CA SER A 628 -22.56 -21.84 -1.26
C SER A 628 -21.13 -21.62 -1.77
N TYR A 629 -20.13 -22.09 -0.99
CA TYR A 629 -18.74 -22.14 -1.46
C TYR A 629 -18.58 -22.90 -2.78
N THR A 630 -19.30 -24.02 -2.95
CA THR A 630 -19.28 -24.79 -4.20
C THR A 630 -19.73 -23.94 -5.39
N ASN A 631 -20.78 -23.14 -5.21
CA ASN A 631 -21.31 -22.26 -6.25
C ASN A 631 -20.38 -21.07 -6.56
N ALA A 632 -19.68 -20.56 -5.54
CA ALA A 632 -18.64 -19.54 -5.73
C ALA A 632 -17.44 -20.11 -6.51
N ASN A 633 -16.98 -21.31 -6.13
CA ASN A 633 -15.83 -21.98 -6.76
C ASN A 633 -16.13 -22.50 -8.17
N SER A 634 -17.37 -22.92 -8.45
CA SER A 634 -17.78 -23.42 -9.78
C SER A 634 -17.90 -22.32 -10.83
N GLN A 635 -17.68 -21.06 -10.45
CA GLN A 635 -17.75 -19.88 -11.33
C GLN A 635 -19.13 -19.65 -11.97
N THR A 636 -20.16 -20.43 -11.60
CA THR A 636 -21.51 -20.37 -12.19
C THR A 636 -22.15 -18.98 -12.02
N TYR A 637 -21.81 -18.27 -10.94
CA TYR A 637 -22.25 -16.89 -10.66
C TYR A 637 -21.22 -15.83 -11.06
N LEU A 638 -20.05 -16.27 -11.53
CA LEU A 638 -18.94 -15.45 -12.03
C LEU A 638 -18.94 -15.40 -13.57
N THR A 639 -19.78 -16.18 -14.25
CA THR A 639 -19.92 -16.24 -15.72
C THR A 639 -21.39 -16.06 -16.16
N ASN A 640 -21.75 -15.00 -16.93
CA ASN A 640 -23.01 -14.92 -17.70
C ASN A 640 -23.08 -13.69 -18.66
N PRO A 641 -24.09 -13.52 -19.56
CA PRO A 641 -23.95 -13.08 -20.96
C PRO A 641 -24.15 -11.57 -21.18
N ASP A 642 -24.32 -10.80 -20.09
CA ASP A 642 -24.60 -9.36 -20.12
C ASP A 642 -23.33 -8.50 -19.87
N GLY A 643 -22.12 -9.08 -19.94
CA GLY A 643 -20.84 -8.36 -19.82
C GLY A 643 -20.38 -8.00 -18.40
N LEU A 644 -21.00 -8.58 -17.36
CA LEU A 644 -20.69 -8.29 -15.94
C LEU A 644 -20.06 -9.49 -15.21
N ALA A 645 -19.60 -10.48 -15.97
CA ALA A 645 -18.85 -11.62 -15.45
C ALA A 645 -17.43 -11.19 -15.05
N PHE A 646 -16.80 -11.95 -14.15
CA PHE A 646 -15.36 -11.82 -13.92
C PHE A 646 -14.63 -12.25 -15.20
N ASP A 647 -13.88 -11.33 -15.80
CA ASP A 647 -13.17 -11.60 -17.05
C ASP A 647 -12.04 -12.60 -16.80
N SER A 648 -12.13 -13.76 -17.45
CA SER A 648 -11.11 -14.81 -17.41
C SER A 648 -9.74 -14.40 -17.97
N ALA A 649 -9.67 -13.31 -18.74
CA ALA A 649 -8.42 -12.70 -19.18
C ALA A 649 -7.73 -11.89 -18.07
N ILE A 650 -8.49 -11.43 -17.07
CA ILE A 650 -7.97 -10.68 -15.91
C ILE A 650 -7.75 -11.63 -14.73
N TRP A 651 -8.73 -12.50 -14.47
CA TRP A 651 -8.76 -13.37 -13.30
C TRP A 651 -8.33 -14.79 -13.63
N ASN A 652 -7.46 -15.34 -12.79
CA ASN A 652 -7.18 -16.76 -12.72
C ASN A 652 -7.97 -17.38 -11.55
N LEU A 653 -9.07 -18.03 -11.90
CA LEU A 653 -10.02 -18.66 -10.97
C LEU A 653 -9.94 -20.20 -10.99
N ALA A 654 -9.02 -20.79 -11.76
CA ALA A 654 -8.99 -22.23 -12.02
C ALA A 654 -8.67 -23.08 -10.78
N SER A 655 -7.95 -22.51 -9.81
CA SER A 655 -7.55 -23.15 -8.56
C SER A 655 -8.26 -22.56 -7.34
N LEU A 656 -9.36 -21.84 -7.53
CA LEU A 656 -10.09 -21.19 -6.45
C LEU A 656 -10.63 -22.23 -5.46
N ASP A 657 -10.16 -22.18 -4.22
CA ASP A 657 -10.61 -23.06 -3.13
C ASP A 657 -10.61 -22.28 -1.82
N ILE A 658 -11.61 -21.42 -1.70
CA ILE A 658 -11.70 -20.43 -0.63
C ILE A 658 -11.87 -21.11 0.73
N ALA A 659 -12.56 -22.27 0.78
CA ALA A 659 -12.72 -23.06 1.99
C ALA A 659 -11.37 -23.55 2.56
N ASN A 660 -10.36 -23.70 1.70
CA ASN A 660 -9.00 -24.08 2.08
C ASN A 660 -7.99 -22.92 1.96
N GLY A 661 -8.47 -21.67 1.89
CA GLY A 661 -7.63 -20.48 1.86
C GLY A 661 -6.91 -20.21 0.53
N VAL A 662 -7.36 -20.82 -0.57
CA VAL A 662 -6.82 -20.55 -1.91
C VAL A 662 -7.65 -19.45 -2.57
N TYR A 663 -7.08 -18.26 -2.60
CA TYR A 663 -7.68 -17.03 -3.12
C TYR A 663 -7.47 -16.87 -4.64
N PRO A 664 -8.28 -16.04 -5.32
CA PRO A 664 -8.10 -15.78 -6.75
C PRO A 664 -6.78 -15.04 -7.01
N THR A 665 -6.19 -15.25 -8.19
CA THR A 665 -5.00 -14.52 -8.65
C THR A 665 -5.32 -13.73 -9.91
N PHE A 666 -4.52 -12.71 -10.20
CA PHE A 666 -4.54 -12.03 -11.49
C PHE A 666 -3.64 -12.78 -12.49
N ARG A 667 -4.01 -12.77 -13.77
CA ARG A 667 -3.19 -13.37 -14.85
C ARG A 667 -2.01 -12.51 -15.26
#